data_AF-A0A2S7CLW3-F1
#
_entry.id   AF-A0A2S7CLW3-F1
#
_cell.length_a   1.000
_cell.length_b   1.000
_cell.length_c   1.000
_cell.angle_alpha   90.00
_cell.angle_beta   90.00
_cell.angle_gamma   90.00
#
_symmetry.space_group_name_H-M   'P 1'
#
loop_
_entity.id
_entity.type
_entity.pdbx_description
1 polymer ?
#
loop_
_entity_poly.entity_id
_entity_poly.type
_entity_poly.pdbx_seq_one_letter_code
_entity_poly.pdbx_strand_id
1 'polypeptide(L)'
;MAIVAAIATATGAALQWSAVQGPWRSVIAAAATVTVVLAVCAAVAAHRSLRAQRQLSQRLDETELARERLQQELQRHGELEQELLRAKQAAEAAALAKGEFLATMSHEIRTPLNGIIPMLELISRGQLSLDQRDMLQTATGSSLQLLRIVDDILDYSKLEANKLELEITTFNLRELLDGVVQLLQRTADGKQLRLGLDIEPSVRLLVRGDPIRLRQVLGNLIGNAIKFTERGSIDIQLRRLGETRAQHLLRFQVRDTGIGIAPDQQARLFRSFAQADASTTRLYGGTGLGLAICKRIIDLMGGRIGVESEPGRGATFWFEIPLLKVIGDLQQATGADAARVMVISSDARLQQRLKRLLDGWGVAHVLMETTQEALERVRRHSETEGFRCVIADHDTLRYSARAVHRALARPEDMGGSRLVWLYGDEPVPGELQEHATLVPRQSPDEVLRTLVLPPETRPVHAPAPASAMIPEPLPPPMANARDVRILLVEDNPVNLLVAQKLLAVLGFEADTATDGEAALSRMESTRYDMVFMDCQMPVLDGYAATRRWRAMETESGGRPIPIVAMTANAMAGDRERCLAAGMDDYLSKPVAREQLDACLQRWLPRQPLLPGSTSGATPADPESASAGAQARALPILDSSVIDELYEVAGADTITILQLFLDDAPGIIEQLEAAAANRDSMQLRDLAHTLKSSSANVGAQAVSNAARRIELAARTGTIERPSVMVALVIAEYARARLALLGQVARLQAATRAAG
;
A
#
# COMPACT_ATOMS: atom_id res chain seq x y z
N MET A 1 62.41 70.93 32.75
CA MET A 1 61.55 71.62 33.74
C MET A 1 62.28 71.98 35.02
N ALA A 2 62.75 71.02 35.85
CA ALA A 2 63.45 71.32 37.11
C ALA A 2 64.61 72.33 36.97
N ILE A 3 65.42 72.20 35.90
CA ILE A 3 66.52 73.12 35.58
C ILE A 3 66.03 74.57 35.33
N VAL A 4 64.89 74.75 34.65
CA VAL A 4 64.34 76.09 34.33
C VAL A 4 63.76 76.74 35.58
N ALA A 5 63.07 75.98 36.43
CA ALA A 5 62.58 76.46 37.72
C ALA A 5 63.76 76.84 38.65
N ALA A 6 64.79 75.99 38.72
CA ALA A 6 66.00 76.26 39.50
C ALA A 6 66.73 77.53 39.03
N ILE A 7 66.86 77.75 37.72
CA ILE A 7 67.44 78.97 37.15
C ILE A 7 66.58 80.20 37.48
N ALA A 8 65.24 80.11 37.38
CA ALA A 8 64.34 81.21 37.73
C ALA A 8 64.37 81.56 39.23
N THR A 9 64.47 80.57 40.11
CA THR A 9 64.65 80.81 41.56
C THR A 9 66.04 81.34 41.89
N ALA A 10 67.08 80.89 41.19
CA ALA A 10 68.45 81.36 41.39
C ALA A 10 68.62 82.81 40.91
N THR A 11 68.03 83.19 39.78
CA THR A 11 68.03 84.59 39.33
C THR A 11 67.17 85.49 40.22
N GLY A 12 66.02 85.00 40.70
CA GLY A 12 65.20 85.71 41.69
C GLY A 12 65.94 85.98 43.00
N ALA A 13 66.65 84.98 43.54
CA ALA A 13 67.46 85.11 44.75
C ALA A 13 68.68 86.04 44.53
N ALA A 14 69.39 85.91 43.40
CA ALA A 14 70.50 86.78 43.04
C ALA A 14 70.07 88.25 42.87
N LEU A 15 68.86 88.51 42.38
CA LEU A 15 68.28 89.84 42.23
C LEU A 15 67.73 90.43 43.55
N GLN A 16 67.38 89.60 44.54
CA GLN A 16 67.10 90.10 45.90
C GLN A 16 68.35 90.62 46.61
N TRP A 17 69.52 90.05 46.30
CA TRP A 17 70.81 90.47 46.83
C TRP A 17 71.40 91.72 46.17
N SER A 18 70.86 92.19 45.04
CA SER A 18 71.28 93.46 44.42
C SER A 18 70.51 94.65 44.99
N ALA A 19 71.22 95.76 45.23
CA ALA A 19 70.72 96.96 45.91
C ALA A 19 69.82 97.87 45.03
N VAL A 20 68.98 97.27 44.17
CA VAL A 20 68.02 98.01 43.34
C VAL A 20 66.78 98.35 44.17
N GLN A 21 66.69 99.59 44.66
CA GLN A 21 65.46 100.12 45.27
C GLN A 21 64.56 100.77 44.20
N GLY A 22 63.29 100.37 44.16
CA GLY A 22 62.30 100.91 43.23
C GLY A 22 61.12 99.95 43.00
N PRO A 23 60.06 100.40 42.29
CA PRO A 23 58.84 99.60 42.05
C PRO A 23 59.09 98.32 41.22
N TRP A 24 60.25 98.21 40.58
CA TRP A 24 60.66 97.03 39.80
C TRP A 24 60.82 95.75 40.62
N ARG A 25 61.06 95.83 41.95
CA ARG A 25 61.18 94.63 42.81
C ARG A 25 59.89 93.81 42.88
N SER A 26 58.72 94.46 42.99
CA SER A 26 57.43 93.75 42.99
C SER A 26 57.08 93.17 41.63
N VAL A 27 57.46 93.85 40.54
CA VAL A 27 57.30 93.35 39.15
C VAL A 27 58.12 92.08 38.92
N ILE A 28 59.39 92.06 39.35
CA ILE A 28 60.26 90.88 39.24
C ILE A 28 59.74 89.73 40.10
N ALA A 29 59.30 90.01 41.34
CA ALA A 29 58.70 89.00 42.21
C ALA A 29 57.41 88.40 41.61
N ALA A 30 56.53 89.24 41.04
CA ALA A 30 55.32 88.80 40.36
C ALA A 30 55.65 87.93 39.13
N ALA A 31 56.62 88.33 38.30
CA ALA A 31 57.10 87.56 37.15
C ALA A 31 57.69 86.20 37.57
N ALA A 32 58.44 86.14 38.67
CA ALA A 32 58.95 84.90 39.26
C ALA A 32 57.81 83.99 39.76
N THR A 33 56.81 84.53 40.46
CA THR A 33 55.64 83.73 40.88
C THR A 33 54.83 83.21 39.70
N VAL A 34 54.65 84.00 38.63
CA VAL A 34 53.93 83.58 37.42
C VAL A 34 54.71 82.48 36.69
N THR A 35 56.03 82.57 36.59
CA THR A 35 56.85 81.50 35.99
C THR A 35 56.85 80.22 36.82
N VAL A 36 56.86 80.31 38.16
CA VAL A 36 56.68 79.13 39.03
C VAL A 36 55.29 78.50 38.85
N VAL A 37 54.22 79.30 38.85
CA VAL A 37 52.84 78.80 38.63
C VAL A 37 52.70 78.16 37.24
N LEU A 38 53.24 78.77 36.18
CA LEU A 38 53.26 78.18 34.84
C LEU A 38 54.06 76.86 34.80
N ALA A 39 55.21 76.79 35.49
CA ALA A 39 56.01 75.58 35.57
C ALA A 39 55.27 74.45 36.34
N VAL A 40 54.56 74.77 37.42
CA VAL A 40 53.71 73.83 38.17
C VAL A 40 52.52 73.37 37.32
N CYS A 41 51.81 74.28 36.65
CA CYS A 41 50.71 73.93 35.74
C CYS A 41 51.18 73.04 34.59
N ALA A 42 52.34 73.34 33.98
CA ALA A 42 52.93 72.50 32.93
C ALA A 42 53.38 71.13 33.46
N ALA A 43 53.92 71.06 34.69
CA ALA A 43 54.26 69.79 35.33
C ALA A 43 53.02 68.95 35.66
N VAL A 44 51.94 69.56 36.15
CA VAL A 44 50.65 68.89 36.40
C VAL A 44 50.00 68.43 35.10
N ALA A 45 50.05 69.23 34.03
CA ALA A 45 49.57 68.86 32.71
C ALA A 45 50.36 67.68 32.12
N ALA A 46 51.69 67.71 32.21
CA ALA A 46 52.56 66.61 31.79
C ALA A 46 52.34 65.34 32.64
N HIS A 47 52.11 65.46 33.95
CA HIS A 47 51.81 64.31 34.80
C HIS A 47 50.42 63.72 34.51
N ARG A 48 49.43 64.57 34.18
CA ARG A 48 48.11 64.14 33.71
C ARG A 48 48.19 63.45 32.35
N SER A 49 48.95 63.96 31.39
CA SER A 49 49.12 63.31 30.08
C SER A 49 49.86 61.98 30.18
N LEU A 50 50.92 61.88 30.97
CA LEU A 50 51.60 60.59 31.25
C LEU A 50 50.66 59.57 31.93
N ARG A 51 49.81 60.00 32.88
CA ARG A 51 48.80 59.11 33.49
C ARG A 51 47.76 58.65 32.47
N ALA A 52 47.25 59.55 31.64
CA ALA A 52 46.29 59.22 30.58
C ALA A 52 46.89 58.27 29.54
N GLN A 53 48.13 58.48 29.10
CA GLN A 53 48.84 57.58 28.19
C GLN A 53 49.04 56.18 28.80
N ARG A 54 49.42 56.08 30.08
CA ARG A 54 49.55 54.79 30.78
C ARG A 54 48.21 54.06 30.93
N GLN A 55 47.13 54.79 31.20
CA GLN A 55 45.78 54.20 31.24
C GLN A 55 45.31 53.74 29.85
N LEU A 56 45.69 54.47 28.80
CA LEU A 56 45.38 54.07 27.42
C LEU A 56 46.16 52.83 27.01
N SER A 57 47.47 52.75 27.32
CA SER A 57 48.28 51.57 27.01
C SER A 57 47.78 50.34 27.76
N GLN A 58 47.51 50.46 29.07
CA GLN A 58 46.94 49.34 29.86
C GLN A 58 45.63 48.82 29.27
N ARG A 59 44.74 49.71 28.79
CA ARG A 59 43.50 49.29 28.12
C ARG A 59 43.73 48.62 26.76
N LEU A 60 44.72 49.08 26.00
CA LEU A 60 45.11 48.44 24.75
C LEU A 60 45.63 47.03 25.03
N ASP A 61 46.59 46.89 25.95
CA ASP A 61 47.17 45.61 26.39
C ASP A 61 46.07 44.64 26.88
N GLU A 62 45.12 45.11 27.69
CA GLU A 62 43.95 44.33 28.15
C GLU A 62 43.05 43.88 26.98
N THR A 63 42.79 44.75 25.99
CA THR A 63 41.97 44.39 24.82
C THR A 63 42.68 43.46 23.85
N GLU A 64 44.00 43.55 23.72
CA GLU A 64 44.81 42.62 22.92
C GLU A 64 44.81 41.24 23.56
N LEU A 65 45.09 41.14 24.87
CA LEU A 65 44.96 39.89 25.64
C LEU A 65 43.55 39.28 25.57
N ALA A 66 42.50 40.09 25.59
CA ALA A 66 41.13 39.62 25.43
C ALA A 66 40.87 39.08 24.01
N ARG A 67 41.41 39.74 22.97
CA ARG A 67 41.35 39.27 21.58
C ARG A 67 42.10 37.97 21.36
N GLU A 68 43.32 37.85 21.90
CA GLU A 68 44.12 36.63 21.80
C GLU A 68 43.41 35.44 22.43
N ARG A 69 42.83 35.62 23.63
CA ARG A 69 42.02 34.57 24.29
C ARG A 69 40.82 34.16 23.44
N LEU A 70 40.08 35.13 22.90
CA LEU A 70 38.91 34.85 22.05
C LEU A 70 39.33 34.14 20.74
N GLN A 71 40.47 34.50 20.15
CA GLN A 71 41.02 33.81 18.97
C GLN A 71 41.46 32.38 19.28
N GLN A 72 42.10 32.14 20.42
CA GLN A 72 42.45 30.79 20.89
C GLN A 72 41.20 29.93 21.16
N GLU A 73 40.16 30.53 21.75
CA GLU A 73 38.89 29.85 22.01
C GLU A 73 38.14 29.52 20.71
N LEU A 74 38.11 30.44 19.73
CA LEU A 74 37.58 30.21 18.39
C LEU A 74 38.36 29.13 17.62
N GLN A 75 39.70 29.13 17.69
CA GLN A 75 40.53 28.08 17.09
C GLN A 75 40.22 26.72 17.71
N ARG A 76 40.18 26.64 19.05
CA ARG A 76 39.84 25.41 19.78
C ARG A 76 38.44 24.90 19.45
N HIS A 77 37.46 25.79 19.28
CA HIS A 77 36.12 25.42 18.82
C HIS A 77 36.14 24.86 17.39
N GLY A 78 36.88 25.48 16.46
CA GLY A 78 37.02 24.99 15.09
C GLY A 78 37.75 23.65 14.99
N GLU A 79 38.75 23.43 15.83
CA GLU A 79 39.44 22.13 15.96
C GLU A 79 38.49 21.04 16.45
N LEU A 80 37.73 21.30 17.52
CA LEU A 80 36.72 20.38 18.06
C LEU A 80 35.60 20.09 17.07
N GLU A 81 35.15 21.09 16.29
CA GLU A 81 34.13 20.91 15.26
C GLU A 81 34.65 20.04 14.10
N GLN A 82 35.91 20.23 13.68
CA GLN A 82 36.56 19.33 12.70
C GLN A 82 36.76 17.91 13.23
N GLU A 83 37.12 17.75 14.51
CA GLU A 83 37.26 16.44 15.14
C GLU A 83 35.90 15.71 15.21
N LEU A 84 34.84 16.40 15.62
CA LEU A 84 33.47 15.89 15.60
C LEU A 84 33.02 15.52 14.19
N LEU A 85 33.31 16.35 13.18
CA LEU A 85 32.95 16.07 11.79
C LEU A 85 33.67 14.82 11.26
N ARG A 86 34.97 14.69 11.54
CA ARG A 86 35.76 13.49 11.17
C ARG A 86 35.25 12.24 11.90
N ALA A 87 34.96 12.33 13.20
CA ALA A 87 34.41 11.23 13.98
C ALA A 87 33.02 10.79 13.45
N LYS A 88 32.16 11.75 13.11
CA LYS A 88 30.86 11.50 12.48
C LYS A 88 31.01 10.83 11.12
N GLN A 89 31.87 11.35 10.24
CA GLN A 89 32.13 10.76 8.91
C GLN A 89 32.69 9.34 9.01
N ALA A 90 33.59 9.09 9.96
CA ALA A 90 34.12 7.75 10.22
C ALA A 90 33.03 6.77 10.71
N ALA A 91 32.13 7.24 11.59
CA ALA A 91 31.00 6.44 12.06
C ALA A 91 29.97 6.15 10.95
N GLU A 92 29.65 7.13 10.11
CA GLU A 92 28.76 6.97 8.95
C GLU A 92 29.36 6.03 7.90
N ALA A 93 30.65 6.15 7.59
CA ALA A 93 31.36 5.24 6.70
C ALA A 93 31.39 3.79 7.24
N ALA A 94 31.65 3.61 8.54
CA ALA A 94 31.60 2.31 9.18
C ALA A 94 30.19 1.69 9.16
N ALA A 95 29.15 2.50 9.38
CA ALA A 95 27.76 2.05 9.29
C ALA A 95 27.36 1.65 7.86
N LEU A 96 27.80 2.40 6.85
CA LEU A 96 27.59 2.06 5.44
C LEU A 96 28.30 0.75 5.06
N ALA A 97 29.58 0.61 5.41
CA ALA A 97 30.34 -0.62 5.16
C ALA A 97 29.74 -1.85 5.86
N LYS A 98 29.24 -1.70 7.10
CA LYS A 98 28.47 -2.73 7.81
C LYS A 98 27.20 -3.12 7.05
N GLY A 99 26.46 -2.14 6.52
CA GLY A 99 25.24 -2.36 5.75
C GLY A 99 25.50 -3.08 4.41
N GLU A 100 26.54 -2.66 3.68
CA GLU A 100 26.96 -3.31 2.43
C GLU A 100 27.46 -4.74 2.67
N PHE A 101 28.26 -4.96 3.73
CA PHE A 101 28.71 -6.29 4.11
C PHE A 101 27.52 -7.22 4.42
N LEU A 102 26.52 -6.77 5.17
CA LEU A 102 25.32 -7.55 5.46
C LEU A 102 24.46 -7.81 4.20
N ALA A 103 24.36 -6.84 3.29
CA ALA A 103 23.68 -7.01 2.01
C ALA A 103 24.35 -8.10 1.13
N THR A 104 25.68 -8.04 1.00
CA THR A 104 26.47 -9.03 0.25
C THR A 104 26.42 -10.40 0.92
N MET A 105 26.67 -10.49 2.24
CA MET A 105 26.59 -11.77 2.98
C MET A 105 25.20 -12.41 2.87
N SER A 106 24.12 -11.62 2.89
CA SER A 106 22.78 -12.15 2.66
C SER A 106 22.61 -12.71 1.25
N HIS A 107 23.14 -12.04 0.22
CA HIS A 107 23.12 -12.55 -1.15
C HIS A 107 23.90 -13.87 -1.29
N GLU A 108 25.09 -13.94 -0.67
CA GLU A 108 25.94 -15.13 -0.67
C GLU A 108 25.38 -16.30 0.16
N ILE A 109 24.56 -16.05 1.18
CA ILE A 109 23.87 -17.11 1.95
C ILE A 109 22.53 -17.51 1.28
N ARG A 110 21.81 -16.55 0.69
CA ARG A 110 20.52 -16.78 0.03
C ARG A 110 20.69 -17.58 -1.26
N THR A 111 21.76 -17.35 -2.04
CA THR A 111 22.02 -18.06 -3.30
C THR A 111 22.11 -19.59 -3.12
N PRO A 112 22.94 -20.15 -2.23
CA PRO A 112 22.97 -21.60 -1.98
C PRO A 112 21.68 -22.12 -1.34
N LEU A 113 21.02 -21.36 -0.44
CA LEU A 113 19.74 -21.78 0.14
C LEU A 113 18.63 -21.90 -0.90
N ASN A 114 18.55 -20.94 -1.84
CA ASN A 114 17.60 -20.98 -2.96
C ASN A 114 17.91 -22.10 -3.97
N GLY A 115 19.11 -22.69 -3.94
CA GLY A 115 19.42 -23.93 -4.65
C GLY A 115 19.03 -25.19 -3.84
N ILE A 116 19.35 -25.21 -2.55
CA ILE A 116 19.09 -26.34 -1.65
C ILE A 116 17.59 -26.58 -1.47
N ILE A 117 16.79 -25.54 -1.22
CA ILE A 117 15.36 -25.69 -0.91
C ILE A 117 14.59 -26.37 -2.07
N PRO A 118 14.70 -25.95 -3.35
CA PRO A 118 14.07 -26.66 -4.47
C PRO A 118 14.58 -28.10 -4.65
N MET A 119 15.86 -28.38 -4.37
CA MET A 119 16.37 -29.76 -4.40
C MET A 119 15.73 -30.63 -3.31
N LEU A 120 15.55 -30.11 -2.09
CA LEU A 120 14.83 -30.79 -1.02
C LEU A 120 13.34 -30.97 -1.36
N GLU A 121 12.67 -29.95 -1.90
CA GLU A 121 11.29 -30.04 -2.37
C GLU A 121 11.12 -31.08 -3.51
N LEU A 122 12.10 -31.19 -4.42
CA LEU A 122 12.09 -32.17 -5.50
C LEU A 122 12.28 -33.60 -4.97
N ILE A 123 13.24 -33.82 -4.07
CA ILE A 123 13.45 -35.11 -3.40
C ILE A 123 12.20 -35.52 -2.63
N SER A 124 11.48 -34.55 -2.02
CA SER A 124 10.26 -34.79 -1.24
C SER A 124 9.08 -35.30 -2.06
N ARG A 125 9.12 -35.18 -3.39
CA ARG A 125 8.09 -35.74 -4.31
C ARG A 125 8.38 -37.20 -4.69
N GLY A 126 9.56 -37.73 -4.35
CA GLY A 126 9.96 -39.10 -4.63
C GLY A 126 9.36 -40.14 -3.66
N GLN A 127 9.48 -41.41 -4.01
CA GLN A 127 9.12 -42.52 -3.11
C GLN A 127 10.20 -42.70 -2.04
N LEU A 128 10.02 -42.02 -0.91
CA LEU A 128 10.93 -42.04 0.25
C LEU A 128 10.39 -42.92 1.38
N SER A 129 11.30 -43.54 2.14
CA SER A 129 10.96 -44.17 3.43
C SER A 129 10.49 -43.14 4.46
N LEU A 130 9.87 -43.59 5.57
CA LEU A 130 9.41 -42.69 6.63
C LEU A 130 10.57 -41.88 7.23
N ASP A 131 11.66 -42.54 7.60
CA ASP A 131 12.86 -41.90 8.16
C ASP A 131 13.48 -40.89 7.17
N GLN A 132 13.51 -41.22 5.88
CA GLN A 132 14.01 -40.32 4.84
C GLN A 132 13.13 -39.06 4.69
N ARG A 133 11.79 -39.19 4.81
CA ARG A 133 10.89 -38.04 4.79
C ARG A 133 11.08 -37.15 6.01
N ASP A 134 11.26 -37.73 7.20
CA ASP A 134 11.45 -36.97 8.44
C ASP A 134 12.79 -36.20 8.43
N MET A 135 13.87 -36.84 7.99
CA MET A 135 15.15 -36.18 7.74
C MET A 135 15.03 -35.04 6.73
N LEU A 136 14.28 -35.24 5.64
CA LEU A 136 14.10 -34.25 4.58
C LEU A 136 13.21 -33.08 5.01
N GLN A 137 12.13 -33.34 5.75
CA GLN A 137 11.29 -32.30 6.35
C GLN A 137 12.11 -31.46 7.36
N THR A 138 12.93 -32.12 8.19
CA THR A 138 13.84 -31.45 9.12
C THR A 138 14.87 -30.58 8.39
N ALA A 139 15.47 -31.08 7.30
CA ALA A 139 16.42 -30.32 6.48
C ALA A 139 15.75 -29.13 5.77
N THR A 140 14.53 -29.31 5.25
CA THR A 140 13.75 -28.25 4.57
C THR A 140 13.35 -27.16 5.57
N GLY A 141 12.83 -27.54 6.73
CA GLY A 141 12.50 -26.63 7.82
C GLY A 141 13.71 -25.84 8.32
N SER A 142 14.86 -26.50 8.46
CA SER A 142 16.12 -25.86 8.85
C SER A 142 16.62 -24.86 7.80
N SER A 143 16.50 -25.18 6.51
CA SER A 143 16.90 -24.29 5.41
C SER A 143 15.98 -23.06 5.31
N LEU A 144 14.66 -23.24 5.45
CA LEU A 144 13.68 -22.15 5.51
C LEU A 144 13.87 -21.28 6.76
N GLN A 145 14.21 -21.89 7.90
CA GLN A 145 14.53 -21.16 9.12
C GLN A 145 15.80 -20.31 8.95
N LEU A 146 16.86 -20.85 8.34
CA LEU A 146 18.08 -20.08 8.08
C LEU A 146 17.82 -18.89 7.13
N LEU A 147 16.99 -19.08 6.11
CA LEU A 147 16.56 -17.99 5.22
C LEU A 147 15.84 -16.88 5.99
N ARG A 148 14.88 -17.21 6.86
CA ARG A 148 14.21 -16.24 7.74
C ARG A 148 15.19 -15.52 8.67
N ILE A 149 16.19 -16.21 9.22
CA ILE A 149 17.23 -15.58 10.07
C ILE A 149 18.03 -14.54 9.29
N VAL A 150 18.39 -14.85 8.04
CA VAL A 150 19.11 -13.93 7.14
C VAL A 150 18.25 -12.72 6.77
N ASP A 151 16.97 -12.94 6.49
CA ASP A 151 16.03 -11.87 6.17
C ASP A 151 15.76 -10.95 7.38
N ASP A 152 15.61 -11.50 8.60
CA ASP A 152 15.54 -10.74 9.86
C ASP A 152 16.77 -9.81 10.03
N ILE A 153 17.97 -10.33 9.77
CA ILE A 153 19.23 -9.57 9.87
C ILE A 153 19.28 -8.44 8.83
N LEU A 154 18.82 -8.69 7.59
CA LEU A 154 18.74 -7.66 6.56
C LEU A 154 17.73 -6.57 6.89
N ASP A 155 16.50 -6.94 7.29
CA ASP A 155 15.47 -5.97 7.66
C ASP A 155 15.95 -5.13 8.85
N TYR A 156 16.59 -5.75 9.85
CA TYR A 156 17.24 -5.01 10.94
C TYR A 156 18.31 -4.02 10.43
N SER A 157 19.18 -4.44 9.51
CA SER A 157 20.22 -3.56 8.94
C SER A 157 19.64 -2.39 8.15
N LYS A 158 18.55 -2.60 7.39
CA LYS A 158 17.85 -1.52 6.65
C LYS A 158 17.17 -0.54 7.60
N LEU A 159 16.57 -1.06 8.68
CA LEU A 159 15.91 -0.29 9.74
C LEU A 159 16.91 0.53 10.59
N GLU A 160 18.11 0.00 10.84
CA GLU A 160 19.21 0.72 11.51
C GLU A 160 19.76 1.86 10.63
N ALA A 161 19.83 1.64 9.31
CA ALA A 161 20.30 2.64 8.34
C ALA A 161 19.25 3.70 7.93
N ASN A 162 18.04 3.68 8.49
CA ASN A 162 16.89 4.49 8.06
C ASN A 162 16.54 4.38 6.56
N LYS A 163 16.88 3.25 5.91
CA LYS A 163 16.65 2.98 4.47
C LYS A 163 15.34 2.22 4.20
N LEU A 164 14.42 2.19 5.18
CA LEU A 164 13.13 1.50 5.03
C LEU A 164 12.02 2.53 4.81
N GLU A 165 11.51 2.55 3.58
CA GLU A 165 10.36 3.35 3.17
C GLU A 165 9.06 2.56 3.43
N LEU A 166 7.99 3.27 3.80
CA LEU A 166 6.66 2.69 4.05
C LEU A 166 5.76 2.90 2.82
N GLU A 167 5.11 1.84 2.35
CA GLU A 167 4.24 1.92 1.18
C GLU A 167 2.77 2.18 1.61
N ILE A 168 2.28 3.41 1.41
CA ILE A 168 0.94 3.81 1.87
C ILE A 168 -0.13 3.47 0.82
N THR A 169 -0.69 2.27 0.93
CA THR A 169 -1.78 1.75 0.08
C THR A 169 -3.12 1.77 0.82
N THR A 170 -4.24 1.64 0.10
CA THR A 170 -5.57 1.45 0.69
C THR A 170 -5.85 -0.04 0.85
N PHE A 171 -6.25 -0.49 2.03
CA PHE A 171 -6.53 -1.91 2.30
C PHE A 171 -7.63 -2.10 3.36
N ASN A 172 -8.19 -3.31 3.41
CA ASN A 172 -9.15 -3.73 4.41
C ASN A 172 -8.45 -4.43 5.59
N LEU A 173 -8.62 -3.89 6.80
CA LEU A 173 -8.06 -4.45 8.04
C LEU A 173 -8.58 -5.85 8.35
N ARG A 174 -9.84 -6.15 8.01
CA ARG A 174 -10.43 -7.47 8.25
C ARG A 174 -9.71 -8.54 7.42
N GLU A 175 -9.62 -8.35 6.11
CA GLU A 175 -8.92 -9.26 5.19
C GLU A 175 -7.44 -9.46 5.57
N LEU A 176 -6.77 -8.40 6.06
CA LEU A 176 -5.40 -8.51 6.54
C LEU A 176 -5.30 -9.42 7.77
N LEU A 177 -6.16 -9.19 8.78
CA LEU A 177 -6.19 -9.95 10.03
C LEU A 177 -6.61 -11.39 9.80
N ASP A 178 -7.70 -11.62 9.07
CA ASP A 178 -8.20 -12.95 8.72
C ASP A 178 -7.12 -13.76 7.98
N GLY A 179 -6.40 -13.14 7.03
CA GLY A 179 -5.29 -13.79 6.32
C GLY A 179 -4.06 -14.08 7.19
N VAL A 180 -3.81 -13.33 8.28
CA VAL A 180 -2.76 -13.68 9.27
C VAL A 180 -3.22 -14.83 10.16
N VAL A 181 -4.48 -14.80 10.61
CA VAL A 181 -5.10 -15.86 11.41
C VAL A 181 -5.07 -17.18 10.66
N GLN A 182 -5.58 -17.24 9.43
CA GLN A 182 -5.59 -18.45 8.58
C GLN A 182 -4.18 -19.03 8.35
N LEU A 183 -3.19 -18.16 8.11
CA LEU A 183 -1.80 -18.59 7.91
C LEU A 183 -1.22 -19.32 9.14
N LEU A 184 -1.53 -18.81 10.33
CA LEU A 184 -1.02 -19.33 11.60
C LEU A 184 -1.92 -20.39 12.25
N GLN A 185 -3.17 -20.52 11.78
CA GLN A 185 -4.16 -21.49 12.27
C GLN A 185 -3.61 -22.91 12.26
N ARG A 186 -3.01 -23.37 11.14
CA ARG A 186 -2.40 -24.71 11.05
C ARG A 186 -1.28 -24.95 12.08
N THR A 187 -0.54 -23.91 12.47
CA THR A 187 0.50 -24.01 13.51
C THR A 187 -0.11 -24.03 14.92
N ALA A 188 -1.22 -23.34 15.13
CA ALA A 188 -1.99 -23.37 16.37
C ALA A 188 -2.72 -24.71 16.57
N ASP A 189 -3.35 -25.24 15.52
CA ASP A 189 -4.06 -26.53 15.50
C ASP A 189 -3.13 -27.69 15.83
N GLY A 190 -1.90 -27.68 15.28
CA GLY A 190 -0.85 -28.66 15.60
C GLY A 190 -0.43 -28.65 17.07
N LYS A 191 -0.72 -27.59 17.82
CA LYS A 191 -0.58 -27.48 19.28
C LYS A 191 -1.91 -27.54 20.05
N GLN A 192 -3.03 -27.76 19.36
CA GLN A 192 -4.40 -27.70 19.92
C GLN A 192 -4.74 -26.37 20.63
N LEU A 193 -4.21 -25.25 20.11
CA LEU A 193 -4.48 -23.91 20.60
C LEU A 193 -5.68 -23.29 19.87
N ARG A 194 -6.56 -22.61 20.60
CA ARG A 194 -7.66 -21.84 20.00
C ARG A 194 -7.19 -20.45 19.61
N LEU A 195 -7.25 -20.09 18.32
CA LEU A 195 -7.05 -18.72 17.85
C LEU A 195 -8.41 -18.01 17.78
N GLY A 196 -8.49 -16.80 18.34
CA GLY A 196 -9.67 -15.94 18.29
C GLY A 196 -9.35 -14.58 17.66
N LEU A 197 -10.29 -14.02 16.92
CA LEU A 197 -10.22 -12.66 16.38
C LEU A 197 -11.47 -11.86 16.76
N ASP A 198 -11.27 -10.76 17.47
CA ASP A 198 -12.30 -9.81 17.88
C ASP A 198 -11.98 -8.42 17.33
N ILE A 199 -12.94 -7.81 16.63
CA ILE A 199 -12.80 -6.48 16.02
C ILE A 199 -13.95 -5.63 16.55
N GLU A 200 -13.60 -4.58 17.30
CA GLU A 200 -14.57 -3.66 17.89
C GLU A 200 -15.42 -3.00 16.79
N PRO A 201 -16.76 -2.99 16.89
CA PRO A 201 -17.64 -2.43 15.85
C PRO A 201 -17.41 -0.95 15.51
N SER A 202 -16.70 -0.21 16.38
CA SER A 202 -16.37 1.20 16.18
C SER A 202 -15.14 1.42 15.28
N VAL A 203 -14.43 0.35 14.91
CA VAL A 203 -13.26 0.36 14.02
C VAL A 203 -13.71 0.40 12.55
N ARG A 204 -13.21 1.38 11.79
CA ARG A 204 -13.41 1.42 10.34
C ARG A 204 -12.48 0.40 9.67
N LEU A 205 -13.06 -0.47 8.84
CA LEU A 205 -12.32 -1.57 8.22
C LEU A 205 -11.40 -1.11 7.08
N LEU A 206 -11.82 -0.13 6.28
CA LEU A 206 -11.04 0.38 5.15
C LEU A 206 -10.14 1.55 5.60
N VAL A 207 -8.82 1.39 5.44
CA VAL A 207 -7.81 2.34 5.92
C VAL A 207 -6.66 2.47 4.92
N ARG A 208 -5.78 3.46 5.14
CA ARG A 208 -4.54 3.65 4.38
C ARG A 208 -3.30 3.50 5.25
N GLY A 209 -2.32 2.74 4.75
CA GLY A 209 -1.06 2.42 5.45
C GLY A 209 -0.30 1.32 4.72
N ASP A 210 0.68 0.70 5.41
CA ASP A 210 1.49 -0.39 4.84
C ASP A 210 0.99 -1.77 5.32
N PRO A 211 0.27 -2.53 4.47
CA PRO A 211 -0.26 -3.84 4.83
C PRO A 211 0.82 -4.92 4.97
N ILE A 212 1.97 -4.78 4.29
CA ILE A 212 3.06 -5.76 4.33
C ILE A 212 3.75 -5.69 5.69
N ARG A 213 4.07 -4.48 6.15
CA ARG A 213 4.72 -4.23 7.45
C ARG A 213 3.76 -4.50 8.61
N LEU A 214 2.48 -4.16 8.48
CA LEU A 214 1.48 -4.52 9.49
C LEU A 214 1.32 -6.05 9.62
N ARG A 215 1.30 -6.78 8.49
CA ARG A 215 1.30 -8.25 8.46
C ARG A 215 2.56 -8.84 9.10
N GLN A 216 3.74 -8.25 8.89
CA GLN A 216 5.01 -8.65 9.49
C GLN A 216 4.99 -8.51 11.03
N VAL A 217 4.48 -7.39 11.55
CA VAL A 217 4.35 -7.18 13.01
C VAL A 217 3.37 -8.18 13.62
N LEU A 218 2.17 -8.31 13.06
CA LEU A 218 1.15 -9.24 13.56
C LEU A 218 1.61 -10.70 13.52
N GLY A 219 2.23 -11.12 12.41
CA GLY A 219 2.77 -12.47 12.25
C GLY A 219 3.86 -12.81 13.27
N ASN A 220 4.73 -11.85 13.61
CA ASN A 220 5.74 -12.02 14.65
C ASN A 220 5.14 -12.11 16.05
N LEU A 221 4.14 -11.28 16.38
CA LEU A 221 3.49 -11.32 17.70
C LEU A 221 2.67 -12.60 17.90
N ILE A 222 1.84 -12.96 16.94
CA ILE A 222 1.00 -14.18 17.01
C ILE A 222 1.88 -15.44 16.91
N GLY A 223 2.93 -15.42 16.09
CA GLY A 223 3.91 -16.51 16.01
C GLY A 223 4.64 -16.73 17.35
N ASN A 224 4.99 -15.66 18.07
CA ASN A 224 5.54 -15.76 19.43
C ASN A 224 4.49 -16.29 20.43
N ALA A 225 3.24 -15.83 20.37
CA ALA A 225 2.15 -16.34 21.22
C ALA A 225 1.95 -17.85 21.04
N ILE A 226 1.89 -18.34 19.80
CA ILE A 226 1.79 -19.78 19.47
C ILE A 226 3.03 -20.54 19.95
N LYS A 227 4.22 -19.94 19.85
CA LYS A 227 5.48 -20.55 20.27
C LYS A 227 5.56 -20.76 21.79
N PHE A 228 5.17 -19.76 22.59
CA PHE A 228 5.29 -19.77 24.06
C PHE A 228 4.03 -20.21 24.81
N THR A 229 2.96 -20.56 24.10
CA THR A 229 1.78 -21.24 24.65
C THR A 229 1.83 -22.73 24.33
N GLU A 230 1.62 -23.57 25.36
CA GLU A 230 1.54 -25.03 25.19
C GLU A 230 0.09 -25.52 25.10
N ARG A 231 -0.83 -24.93 25.87
CA ARG A 231 -2.27 -25.22 25.86
C ARG A 231 -3.06 -23.95 26.18
N GLY A 232 -4.24 -23.78 25.58
CA GLY A 232 -5.17 -22.69 25.88
C GLY A 232 -5.66 -21.92 24.65
N SER A 233 -5.70 -20.59 24.72
CA SER A 233 -6.16 -19.71 23.63
C SER A 233 -5.19 -18.55 23.39
N ILE A 234 -5.29 -18.01 22.17
CA ILE A 234 -4.62 -16.77 21.75
C ILE A 234 -5.69 -15.89 21.12
N ASP A 235 -5.96 -14.76 21.76
CA ASP A 235 -7.05 -13.86 21.41
C ASP A 235 -6.47 -12.56 20.83
N ILE A 236 -6.82 -12.26 19.58
CA ILE A 236 -6.39 -11.07 18.85
C ILE A 236 -7.53 -10.05 18.91
N GLN A 237 -7.28 -8.87 19.47
CA GLN A 237 -8.28 -7.81 19.60
C GLN A 237 -7.85 -6.54 18.87
N LEU A 238 -8.75 -5.97 18.08
CA LEU A 238 -8.58 -4.67 17.44
C LEU A 238 -9.60 -3.67 18.01
N ARG A 239 -9.10 -2.59 18.61
CA ARG A 239 -9.90 -1.53 19.23
C ARG A 239 -9.57 -0.14 18.67
N ARG A 240 -10.54 0.78 18.70
CA ARG A 240 -10.31 2.20 18.32
C ARG A 240 -10.11 3.04 19.57
N LEU A 241 -8.91 3.58 19.76
CA LEU A 241 -8.61 4.49 20.88
C LEU A 241 -9.10 5.92 20.61
N GLY A 242 -9.13 6.33 19.35
CA GLY A 242 -9.55 7.67 18.96
C GLY A 242 -9.50 7.90 17.46
N GLU A 243 -9.92 9.09 17.06
CA GLU A 243 -10.04 9.48 15.66
C GLU A 243 -9.71 10.98 15.53
N THR A 244 -8.79 11.31 14.63
CA THR A 244 -8.51 12.69 14.23
C THR A 244 -9.21 12.98 12.89
N ARG A 245 -9.06 14.21 12.36
CA ARG A 245 -9.64 14.53 11.04
C ARG A 245 -9.04 13.69 9.90
N ALA A 246 -7.78 13.25 10.01
CA ALA A 246 -7.06 12.55 8.95
C ALA A 246 -6.68 11.09 9.26
N GLN A 247 -6.73 10.66 10.53
CA GLN A 247 -6.24 9.35 10.97
C GLN A 247 -7.16 8.69 12.00
N HIS A 248 -7.16 7.36 12.03
CA HIS A 248 -7.66 6.55 13.14
C HIS A 248 -6.50 6.10 14.01
N LEU A 249 -6.62 6.25 15.32
CA LEU A 249 -5.68 5.64 16.27
C LEU A 249 -6.24 4.28 16.69
N LEU A 250 -5.63 3.22 16.17
CA LEU A 250 -6.04 1.84 16.41
C LEU A 250 -5.06 1.14 17.33
N ARG A 251 -5.58 0.36 18.29
CA ARG A 251 -4.81 -0.51 19.17
C ARG A 251 -5.08 -1.96 18.84
N PHE A 252 -4.03 -2.66 18.45
CA PHE A 252 -3.99 -4.10 18.24
C PHE A 252 -3.46 -4.74 19.51
N GLN A 253 -4.07 -5.83 19.94
CA GLN A 253 -3.66 -6.61 21.11
C GLN A 253 -3.62 -8.08 20.73
N VAL A 254 -2.57 -8.79 21.14
CA VAL A 254 -2.42 -10.24 21.02
C VAL A 254 -2.22 -10.76 22.42
N ARG A 255 -3.25 -11.42 22.96
CA ARG A 255 -3.24 -12.01 24.29
C ARG A 255 -3.04 -13.51 24.18
N ASP A 256 -2.11 -14.06 24.95
CA ASP A 256 -1.89 -15.49 25.09
C ASP A 256 -2.16 -15.97 26.52
N THR A 257 -2.35 -17.28 26.68
CA THR A 257 -2.45 -17.96 27.98
C THR A 257 -1.18 -18.77 28.28
N GLY A 258 -0.02 -18.33 27.80
CA GLY A 258 1.25 -19.03 27.89
C GLY A 258 1.98 -18.87 29.21
N ILE A 259 3.29 -19.13 29.20
CA ILE A 259 4.15 -19.12 30.40
C ILE A 259 4.27 -17.74 31.08
N GLY A 260 3.90 -16.64 30.40
CA GLY A 260 4.12 -15.28 30.88
C GLY A 260 5.60 -14.87 30.95
N ILE A 261 5.87 -13.60 31.27
CA ILE A 261 7.20 -13.01 31.22
C ILE A 261 7.48 -12.22 32.51
N ALA A 262 8.63 -12.46 33.13
CA ALA A 262 9.03 -11.74 34.36
C ALA A 262 9.29 -10.24 34.10
N PRO A 263 8.97 -9.33 35.05
CA PRO A 263 9.12 -7.88 34.86
C PRO A 263 10.53 -7.44 34.39
N ASP A 264 11.58 -8.04 34.95
CA ASP A 264 12.97 -7.73 34.60
C ASP A 264 13.32 -8.10 33.14
N GLN A 265 12.65 -9.11 32.59
CA GLN A 265 12.82 -9.53 31.20
C GLN A 265 12.03 -8.61 30.25
N GLN A 266 10.84 -8.13 30.64
CA GLN A 266 9.99 -7.26 29.82
C GLN A 266 10.73 -5.99 29.35
N ALA A 267 11.54 -5.37 30.22
CA ALA A 267 12.37 -4.21 29.90
C ALA A 267 13.50 -4.48 28.87
N ARG A 268 13.79 -5.75 28.57
CA ARG A 268 14.86 -6.18 27.65
C ARG A 268 14.34 -6.76 26.33
N LEU A 269 13.08 -7.21 26.26
CA LEU A 269 12.49 -7.88 25.08
C LEU A 269 12.62 -7.12 23.75
N PHE A 270 12.53 -5.78 23.79
CA PHE A 270 12.60 -4.93 22.60
C PHE A 270 14.02 -4.48 22.23
N ARG A 271 15.06 -5.03 22.87
CA ARG A 271 16.47 -4.77 22.52
C ARG A 271 16.95 -5.81 21.50
N SER A 272 17.69 -5.37 20.49
CA SER A 272 18.29 -6.24 19.48
C SER A 272 19.13 -7.36 20.12
N PHE A 273 18.95 -8.60 19.66
CA PHE A 273 19.64 -9.80 20.15
C PHE A 273 19.41 -10.15 21.63
N ALA A 274 18.47 -9.49 22.32
CA ALA A 274 18.10 -9.87 23.67
C ALA A 274 17.22 -11.13 23.65
N GLN A 275 17.66 -12.18 24.33
CA GLN A 275 16.89 -13.39 24.57
C GLN A 275 16.60 -13.53 26.08
N ALA A 276 15.42 -14.02 26.43
CA ALA A 276 14.94 -14.00 27.81
C ALA A 276 15.76 -14.91 28.75
N ASP A 277 16.26 -16.05 28.26
CA ASP A 277 17.03 -16.98 29.08
C ASP A 277 17.94 -17.92 28.26
N ALA A 278 19.19 -18.09 28.70
CA ALA A 278 20.17 -19.00 28.07
C ALA A 278 19.86 -20.50 28.30
N SER A 279 18.93 -20.80 29.21
CA SER A 279 18.39 -22.13 29.47
C SER A 279 17.31 -22.53 28.45
N THR A 280 16.44 -21.58 28.07
CA THR A 280 15.31 -21.79 27.15
C THR A 280 15.72 -21.99 25.68
N THR A 281 16.96 -21.60 25.34
CA THR A 281 17.52 -21.69 23.98
C THR A 281 17.57 -23.11 23.41
N ARG A 282 17.52 -24.15 24.27
CA ARG A 282 17.53 -25.56 23.86
C ARG A 282 16.18 -26.12 23.39
N LEU A 283 15.07 -25.47 23.74
CA LEU A 283 13.71 -25.94 23.41
C LEU A 283 13.01 -25.08 22.35
N TYR A 284 13.26 -23.76 22.35
CA TYR A 284 12.47 -22.81 21.55
C TYR A 284 13.34 -21.75 20.85
N GLY A 285 14.29 -22.20 20.01
CA GLY A 285 15.26 -21.34 19.32
C GLY A 285 14.65 -20.17 18.52
N GLY A 286 15.38 -19.05 18.43
CA GLY A 286 14.99 -17.84 17.70
C GLY A 286 16.11 -16.81 17.65
N THR A 287 15.98 -15.78 16.82
CA THR A 287 17.01 -14.74 16.60
C THR A 287 17.12 -13.71 17.71
N GLY A 288 16.03 -13.44 18.43
CA GLY A 288 15.92 -12.25 19.29
C GLY A 288 15.80 -10.94 18.50
N LEU A 289 15.59 -11.00 17.18
CA LEU A 289 15.42 -9.82 16.33
C LEU A 289 13.96 -9.44 16.10
N GLY A 290 13.05 -10.42 16.01
CA GLY A 290 11.65 -10.19 15.64
C GLY A 290 10.93 -9.08 16.43
N LEU A 291 11.07 -9.02 17.76
CA LEU A 291 10.45 -7.96 18.58
C LEU A 291 11.14 -6.59 18.41
N ALA A 292 12.45 -6.55 18.18
CA ALA A 292 13.18 -5.31 17.90
C ALA A 292 12.79 -4.74 16.52
N ILE A 293 12.63 -5.61 15.51
CA ILE A 293 12.09 -5.27 14.18
C ILE A 293 10.65 -4.75 14.32
N CYS A 294 9.79 -5.43 15.07
CA CYS A 294 8.41 -4.97 15.31
C CYS A 294 8.39 -3.58 15.93
N LYS A 295 9.19 -3.32 16.96
CA LYS A 295 9.28 -1.99 17.57
C LYS A 295 9.70 -0.94 16.54
N ARG A 296 10.75 -1.18 15.75
CA ARG A 296 11.25 -0.18 14.81
C ARG A 296 10.29 0.08 13.65
N ILE A 297 9.55 -0.93 13.19
CA ILE A 297 8.45 -0.75 12.22
C ILE A 297 7.35 0.13 12.82
N ILE A 298 6.92 -0.15 14.05
CA ILE A 298 5.87 0.62 14.73
C ILE A 298 6.32 2.06 15.01
N ASP A 299 7.58 2.28 15.41
CA ASP A 299 8.19 3.60 15.56
C ASP A 299 8.16 4.38 14.22
N LEU A 300 8.47 3.73 13.08
CA LEU A 300 8.39 4.34 11.74
C LEU A 300 6.97 4.65 11.30
N MET A 301 5.98 3.84 11.70
CA MET A 301 4.55 4.12 11.49
C MET A 301 4.00 5.21 12.43
N GLY A 302 4.83 5.84 13.27
CA GLY A 302 4.41 6.86 14.24
C GLY A 302 3.61 6.30 15.41
N GLY A 303 3.74 5.01 15.68
CA GLY A 303 3.00 4.27 16.70
C GLY A 303 3.78 4.03 18.00
N ARG A 304 3.26 3.13 18.84
CA ARG A 304 3.89 2.63 20.08
C ARG A 304 3.64 1.14 20.24
N ILE A 305 4.57 0.41 20.86
CA ILE A 305 4.45 -1.01 21.17
C ILE A 305 4.77 -1.26 22.65
N GLY A 306 4.09 -2.22 23.26
CA GLY A 306 4.27 -2.61 24.66
C GLY A 306 3.88 -4.07 24.93
N VAL A 307 4.10 -4.48 26.17
CA VAL A 307 3.71 -5.80 26.69
C VAL A 307 3.24 -5.64 28.13
N GLU A 308 2.22 -6.40 28.50
CA GLU A 308 1.71 -6.56 29.86
C GLU A 308 1.65 -8.06 30.14
N SER A 309 2.38 -8.55 31.15
CA SER A 309 2.45 -9.99 31.43
C SER A 309 2.72 -10.29 32.89
N GLU A 310 2.16 -11.40 33.37
CA GLU A 310 2.43 -11.99 34.68
C GLU A 310 2.90 -13.44 34.48
N PRO A 311 4.00 -13.88 35.12
CA PRO A 311 4.45 -15.28 35.05
C PRO A 311 3.35 -16.27 35.42
N GLY A 312 3.16 -17.29 34.57
CA GLY A 312 2.13 -18.32 34.72
C GLY A 312 0.70 -17.91 34.33
N ARG A 313 0.48 -16.68 33.82
CA ARG A 313 -0.84 -16.16 33.42
C ARG A 313 -0.91 -15.65 31.97
N GLY A 314 0.15 -15.88 31.19
CA GLY A 314 0.28 -15.44 29.80
C GLY A 314 0.77 -13.99 29.64
N ALA A 315 0.84 -13.54 28.39
CA ALA A 315 1.20 -12.18 28.03
C ALA A 315 0.15 -11.52 27.14
N THR A 316 0.07 -10.19 27.21
CA THR A 316 -0.69 -9.34 26.29
C THR A 316 0.29 -8.38 25.62
N PHE A 317 0.66 -8.70 24.38
CA PHE A 317 1.41 -7.79 23.53
C PHE A 317 0.44 -6.82 22.87
N TRP A 318 0.78 -5.54 22.82
CA TRP A 318 -0.08 -4.53 22.19
C TRP A 318 0.74 -3.53 21.40
N PHE A 319 0.14 -3.00 20.34
CA PHE A 319 0.68 -1.85 19.62
C PHE A 319 -0.43 -0.90 19.17
N GLU A 320 -0.09 0.37 19.10
CA GLU A 320 -0.95 1.48 18.75
C GLU A 320 -0.39 2.14 17.50
N ILE A 321 -1.18 2.28 16.43
CA ILE A 321 -0.73 2.94 15.18
C ILE A 321 -1.77 3.94 14.66
N PRO A 322 -1.33 5.12 14.16
CA PRO A 322 -2.16 6.02 13.39
C PRO A 322 -2.27 5.52 11.93
N LEU A 323 -3.43 5.04 11.52
CA LEU A 323 -3.72 4.71 10.12
C LEU A 323 -4.50 5.85 9.46
N LEU A 324 -4.19 6.14 8.19
CA LEU A 324 -4.80 7.24 7.44
C LEU A 324 -6.22 6.88 6.99
N LYS A 325 -7.11 7.88 6.96
CA LYS A 325 -8.47 7.73 6.41
C LYS A 325 -8.45 7.64 4.88
N VAL A 326 -9.50 7.03 4.32
CA VAL A 326 -9.75 7.04 2.88
C VAL A 326 -10.39 8.37 2.47
N ILE A 327 -10.04 8.86 1.27
CA ILE A 327 -10.63 10.09 0.72
C ILE A 327 -12.08 9.80 0.34
N GLY A 328 -13.01 10.58 0.90
CA GLY A 328 -14.44 10.30 0.91
C GLY A 328 -15.01 10.28 2.34
N ASP A 329 -14.14 10.09 3.35
CA ASP A 329 -14.55 9.92 4.76
C ASP A 329 -14.44 11.20 5.61
N LEU A 330 -14.46 12.37 4.95
CA LEU A 330 -14.60 13.68 5.60
C LEU A 330 -16.08 13.86 5.99
N GLN A 331 -16.36 13.70 7.28
CA GLN A 331 -17.71 13.78 7.84
C GLN A 331 -18.52 14.98 7.31
N GLN A 332 -19.61 14.71 6.61
CA GLN A 332 -20.74 15.63 6.59
C GLN A 332 -21.27 15.72 8.02
N ALA A 333 -21.16 16.92 8.61
CA ALA A 333 -21.88 17.24 9.83
C ALA A 333 -23.32 17.59 9.45
N THR A 334 -24.22 16.61 9.54
CA THR A 334 -25.67 16.83 9.64
C THR A 334 -26.10 16.39 11.04
N GLY A 335 -26.76 17.20 11.87
CA GLY A 335 -27.53 18.40 11.54
C GLY A 335 -29.02 18.09 11.59
N ALA A 336 -29.49 17.64 12.76
CA ALA A 336 -30.88 17.73 13.24
C ALA A 336 -32.05 17.37 12.29
N ASP A 337 -31.86 16.43 11.35
CA ASP A 337 -32.97 15.82 10.58
C ASP A 337 -32.82 14.28 10.54
N ALA A 338 -32.77 13.69 11.74
CA ALA A 338 -32.55 12.26 11.91
C ALA A 338 -33.81 11.47 11.53
N ALA A 339 -33.77 10.82 10.36
CA ALA A 339 -34.80 9.89 9.91
C ALA A 339 -35.08 8.82 10.99
N ARG A 340 -36.27 8.89 11.62
CA ARG A 340 -36.69 7.91 12.63
C ARG A 340 -37.31 6.69 11.96
N VAL A 341 -36.85 5.49 12.31
CA VAL A 341 -37.34 4.21 11.77
C VAL A 341 -38.12 3.45 12.84
N MET A 342 -39.33 2.99 12.52
CA MET A 342 -40.10 2.08 13.39
C MET A 342 -39.98 0.65 12.87
N VAL A 343 -39.73 -0.31 13.76
CA VAL A 343 -39.64 -1.74 13.43
C VAL A 343 -40.69 -2.51 14.22
N ILE A 344 -41.57 -3.23 13.52
CA ILE A 344 -42.64 -4.04 14.11
C ILE A 344 -42.41 -5.51 13.74
N SER A 345 -42.02 -6.33 14.72
CA SER A 345 -41.86 -7.79 14.59
C SER A 345 -41.84 -8.41 15.98
N SER A 346 -42.40 -9.62 16.15
CA SER A 346 -42.25 -10.40 17.39
C SER A 346 -41.08 -11.40 17.35
N ASP A 347 -40.31 -11.47 16.26
CA ASP A 347 -39.10 -12.30 16.19
C ASP A 347 -37.90 -11.54 16.79
N ALA A 348 -37.52 -11.94 18.01
CA ALA A 348 -36.38 -11.40 18.73
C ALA A 348 -35.04 -11.49 17.96
N ARG A 349 -34.85 -12.49 17.09
CA ARG A 349 -33.63 -12.62 16.26
C ARG A 349 -33.62 -11.61 15.14
N LEU A 350 -34.77 -11.39 14.48
CA LEU A 350 -34.93 -10.39 13.44
C LEU A 350 -34.78 -8.98 14.02
N GLN A 351 -35.40 -8.70 15.17
CA GLN A 351 -35.18 -7.46 15.91
C GLN A 351 -33.70 -7.22 16.25
N GLN A 352 -32.98 -8.22 16.78
CA GLN A 352 -31.55 -8.08 17.08
C GLN A 352 -30.66 -7.92 15.84
N ARG A 353 -31.07 -8.42 14.67
CA ARG A 353 -30.39 -8.12 13.39
C ARG A 353 -30.65 -6.67 12.99
N LEU A 354 -31.92 -6.27 12.87
CA LEU A 354 -32.31 -4.92 12.42
C LEU A 354 -31.77 -3.82 13.34
N LYS A 355 -31.80 -4.03 14.67
CA LYS A 355 -31.19 -3.13 15.65
C LYS A 355 -29.72 -2.85 15.34
N ARG A 356 -28.90 -3.90 15.18
CA ARG A 356 -27.46 -3.78 14.90
C ARG A 356 -27.18 -3.07 13.58
N LEU A 357 -28.03 -3.27 12.56
CA LEU A 357 -27.91 -2.58 11.28
C LEU A 357 -28.25 -1.09 11.39
N LEU A 358 -29.36 -0.75 12.05
CA LEU A 358 -29.80 0.64 12.23
C LEU A 358 -28.83 1.43 13.13
N ASP A 359 -28.32 0.81 14.21
CA ASP A 359 -27.22 1.36 15.03
C ASP A 359 -25.96 1.59 14.18
N GLY A 360 -25.57 0.61 13.35
CA GLY A 360 -24.41 0.70 12.46
C GLY A 360 -24.54 1.74 11.34
N TRP A 361 -25.76 2.15 10.99
CA TRP A 361 -26.03 3.23 10.03
C TRP A 361 -26.24 4.60 10.71
N GLY A 362 -26.20 4.67 12.05
CA GLY A 362 -26.44 5.90 12.81
C GLY A 362 -27.91 6.37 12.78
N VAL A 363 -28.86 5.47 12.52
CA VAL A 363 -30.28 5.79 12.31
C VAL A 363 -31.06 5.61 13.62
N ALA A 364 -31.75 6.66 14.07
CA ALA A 364 -32.59 6.61 15.25
C ALA A 364 -33.78 5.66 15.02
N HIS A 365 -33.98 4.68 15.90
CA HIS A 365 -34.99 3.65 15.69
C HIS A 365 -35.79 3.29 16.95
N VAL A 366 -37.00 2.74 16.73
CA VAL A 366 -37.90 2.23 17.77
C VAL A 366 -38.32 0.81 17.40
N LEU A 367 -38.12 -0.14 18.31
CA LEU A 367 -38.50 -1.55 18.16
C LEU A 367 -39.82 -1.79 18.91
N MET A 368 -40.75 -2.52 18.30
CA MET A 368 -42.08 -2.80 18.85
C MET A 368 -42.45 -4.26 18.64
N GLU A 369 -42.84 -4.95 19.72
CA GLU A 369 -43.19 -6.37 19.71
C GLU A 369 -44.67 -6.62 19.35
N THR A 370 -45.54 -5.62 19.57
CA THR A 370 -46.99 -5.76 19.37
C THR A 370 -47.57 -4.71 18.41
N THR A 371 -48.58 -5.12 17.64
CA THR A 371 -49.24 -4.20 16.69
C THR A 371 -50.14 -3.18 17.37
N GLN A 372 -50.67 -3.48 18.56
CA GLN A 372 -51.47 -2.49 19.30
C GLN A 372 -50.60 -1.31 19.72
N GLU A 373 -49.41 -1.58 20.28
CA GLU A 373 -48.48 -0.53 20.70
C GLU A 373 -48.04 0.32 19.50
N ALA A 374 -47.74 -0.30 18.36
CA ALA A 374 -47.42 0.40 17.12
C ALA A 374 -48.58 1.27 16.60
N LEU A 375 -49.81 0.76 16.58
CA LEU A 375 -51.00 1.51 16.15
C LEU A 375 -51.34 2.66 17.11
N GLU A 376 -51.21 2.45 18.42
CA GLU A 376 -51.35 3.51 19.42
C GLU A 376 -50.25 4.56 19.27
N ARG A 377 -49.02 4.17 18.92
CA ARG A 377 -47.92 5.10 18.70
C ARG A 377 -48.17 5.95 17.46
N VAL A 378 -48.54 5.35 16.32
CA VAL A 378 -48.94 6.07 15.09
C VAL A 378 -50.06 7.07 15.38
N ARG A 379 -51.13 6.66 16.07
CA ARG A 379 -52.29 7.52 16.41
C ARG A 379 -52.00 8.66 17.39
N ARG A 380 -50.87 8.65 18.10
CA ARG A 380 -50.50 9.68 19.09
C ARG A 380 -49.60 10.79 18.53
N HIS A 381 -49.11 10.70 17.31
CA HIS A 381 -48.14 11.67 16.77
C HIS A 381 -48.82 12.80 15.99
N SER A 382 -48.30 14.01 16.18
CA SER A 382 -48.63 15.23 15.45
C SER A 382 -47.44 15.65 14.57
N GLU A 383 -47.65 16.60 13.67
CA GLU A 383 -46.88 16.94 12.45
C GLU A 383 -45.35 17.18 12.58
N THR A 384 -44.77 17.13 13.78
CA THR A 384 -43.34 17.48 14.03
C THR A 384 -42.44 16.31 14.48
N GLU A 385 -42.96 15.09 14.66
CA GLU A 385 -42.13 13.92 15.03
C GLU A 385 -42.43 12.66 14.18
N GLY A 386 -42.63 12.83 12.87
CA GLY A 386 -42.92 11.71 11.96
C GLY A 386 -41.80 10.66 11.88
N PHE A 387 -42.18 9.38 11.84
CA PHE A 387 -41.29 8.32 11.35
C PHE A 387 -41.10 8.46 9.85
N ARG A 388 -39.90 8.23 9.31
CA ARG A 388 -39.64 8.29 7.86
C ARG A 388 -39.86 6.95 7.17
N CYS A 389 -39.60 5.85 7.87
CA CYS A 389 -39.73 4.49 7.38
C CYS A 389 -40.30 3.59 8.48
N VAL A 390 -41.22 2.71 8.11
CA VAL A 390 -41.80 1.68 8.99
C VAL A 390 -41.49 0.32 8.37
N ILE A 391 -40.72 -0.50 9.09
CA ILE A 391 -40.39 -1.87 8.70
C ILE A 391 -41.31 -2.80 9.51
N ALA A 392 -42.17 -3.55 8.82
CA ALA A 392 -43.12 -4.47 9.44
C ALA A 392 -42.90 -5.89 8.92
N ASP A 393 -42.92 -6.87 9.82
CA ASP A 393 -42.70 -8.28 9.51
C ASP A 393 -44.03 -8.99 9.23
N HIS A 394 -44.25 -9.43 8.00
CA HIS A 394 -45.48 -10.09 7.60
C HIS A 394 -45.66 -11.46 8.27
N ASP A 395 -44.57 -12.22 8.44
CA ASP A 395 -44.59 -13.60 8.94
C ASP A 395 -45.08 -13.65 10.39
N THR A 396 -44.74 -12.64 11.21
CA THR A 396 -45.22 -12.53 12.60
C THR A 396 -46.54 -11.77 12.74
N LEU A 397 -46.86 -10.85 11.81
CA LEU A 397 -48.03 -9.98 11.92
C LEU A 397 -49.27 -10.44 11.14
N ARG A 398 -49.25 -11.60 10.48
CA ARG A 398 -50.32 -12.16 9.61
C ARG A 398 -51.75 -11.69 9.87
N TYR A 399 -52.27 -11.92 11.08
CA TYR A 399 -53.66 -11.61 11.47
C TYR A 399 -53.95 -10.11 11.62
N SER A 400 -52.93 -9.31 11.92
CA SER A 400 -53.00 -7.87 12.13
C SER A 400 -52.38 -7.05 10.98
N ALA A 401 -51.71 -7.69 10.01
CA ALA A 401 -51.01 -7.03 8.91
C ALA A 401 -51.95 -6.12 8.08
N ARG A 402 -53.17 -6.57 7.77
CA ARG A 402 -54.22 -5.76 7.13
C ARG A 402 -54.64 -4.55 7.97
N ALA A 403 -54.66 -4.66 9.30
CA ALA A 403 -55.03 -3.56 10.19
C ALA A 403 -53.90 -2.51 10.29
N VAL A 404 -52.65 -2.96 10.38
CA VAL A 404 -51.45 -2.11 10.33
C VAL A 404 -51.36 -1.39 8.97
N HIS A 405 -51.54 -2.13 7.87
CA HIS A 405 -51.50 -1.56 6.53
C HIS A 405 -52.60 -0.51 6.31
N ARG A 406 -53.85 -0.74 6.74
CA ARG A 406 -54.93 0.25 6.58
C ARG A 406 -54.78 1.47 7.47
N ALA A 407 -54.08 1.35 8.60
CA ALA A 407 -53.77 2.48 9.47
C ALA A 407 -52.61 3.33 8.93
N LEU A 408 -51.65 2.71 8.24
CA LEU A 408 -50.50 3.40 7.66
C LEU A 408 -50.79 3.94 6.25
N ALA A 409 -51.52 3.21 5.40
CA ALA A 409 -51.80 3.63 4.01
C ALA A 409 -52.79 4.81 3.86
N ARG A 410 -53.11 5.53 4.95
CA ARG A 410 -53.92 6.75 4.93
C ARG A 410 -53.01 7.97 4.75
N PRO A 411 -53.12 8.72 3.63
CA PRO A 411 -52.18 9.83 3.34
C PRO A 411 -52.15 10.91 4.43
N GLU A 412 -53.29 11.17 5.07
CA GLU A 412 -53.45 12.20 6.12
C GLU A 412 -52.74 11.83 7.43
N ASP A 413 -52.61 10.54 7.76
CA ASP A 413 -51.97 10.05 8.99
C ASP A 413 -50.45 9.83 8.82
N MET A 414 -49.93 9.77 7.58
CA MET A 414 -48.61 9.17 7.30
C MET A 414 -47.48 10.13 6.89
N GLY A 415 -47.74 11.42 6.63
CA GLY A 415 -46.71 12.46 6.47
C GLY A 415 -45.61 12.21 5.41
N GLY A 416 -45.87 11.37 4.40
CA GLY A 416 -44.87 10.99 3.38
C GLY A 416 -43.91 9.86 3.78
N SER A 417 -44.20 9.13 4.86
CA SER A 417 -43.38 8.01 5.32
C SER A 417 -43.58 6.73 4.50
N ARG A 418 -42.54 5.88 4.44
CA ARG A 418 -42.52 4.66 3.62
C ARG A 418 -42.80 3.41 4.45
N LEU A 419 -43.69 2.54 3.97
CA LEU A 419 -43.94 1.23 4.56
C LEU A 419 -43.12 0.14 3.84
N VAL A 420 -42.37 -0.67 4.60
CA VAL A 420 -41.59 -1.79 4.10
C VAL A 420 -42.07 -3.08 4.77
N TRP A 421 -42.53 -4.05 3.99
CA TRP A 421 -42.93 -5.37 4.46
C TRP A 421 -41.80 -6.38 4.27
N LEU A 422 -41.37 -6.98 5.38
CA LEU A 422 -40.49 -8.15 5.38
C LEU A 422 -41.35 -9.41 5.23
N TYR A 423 -41.03 -10.29 4.27
CA TYR A 423 -41.77 -11.54 4.05
C TYR A 423 -40.84 -12.76 3.95
N GLY A 424 -41.29 -13.91 4.43
CA GLY A 424 -40.63 -15.21 4.28
C GLY A 424 -41.22 -16.03 3.14
N ASP A 425 -41.42 -17.33 3.39
CA ASP A 425 -41.86 -18.30 2.38
C ASP A 425 -43.39 -18.28 2.14
N GLU A 426 -44.12 -17.33 2.73
CA GLU A 426 -45.59 -17.29 2.68
C GLU A 426 -46.15 -16.27 1.66
N PRO A 427 -47.29 -16.59 1.02
CA PRO A 427 -47.88 -15.74 -0.01
C PRO A 427 -48.49 -14.48 0.60
N VAL A 428 -47.81 -13.34 0.38
CA VAL A 428 -48.28 -12.02 0.81
C VAL A 428 -49.55 -11.63 0.03
N PRO A 429 -50.68 -11.30 0.70
CA PRO A 429 -51.90 -10.83 0.04
C PRO A 429 -51.67 -9.59 -0.83
N GLY A 430 -52.27 -9.54 -2.02
CA GLY A 430 -52.14 -8.43 -2.98
C GLY A 430 -52.48 -7.05 -2.41
N GLU A 431 -53.42 -6.98 -1.46
CA GLU A 431 -53.77 -5.76 -0.70
C GLU A 431 -52.58 -5.12 0.04
N LEU A 432 -51.51 -5.88 0.33
CA LEU A 432 -50.32 -5.38 1.04
C LEU A 432 -49.19 -4.91 0.10
N GLN A 433 -49.44 -4.93 -1.21
CA GLN A 433 -48.50 -4.47 -2.25
C GLN A 433 -48.73 -3.00 -2.62
N GLU A 434 -49.91 -2.46 -2.35
CA GLU A 434 -50.27 -1.08 -2.65
C GLU A 434 -49.62 -0.12 -1.63
N HIS A 435 -48.86 0.87 -2.10
CA HIS A 435 -48.20 1.88 -1.25
C HIS A 435 -47.16 1.33 -0.24
N ALA A 436 -46.67 0.11 -0.42
CA ALA A 436 -45.61 -0.48 0.40
C ALA A 436 -44.52 -1.18 -0.44
N THR A 437 -43.30 -1.26 0.06
CA THR A 437 -42.20 -2.01 -0.57
C THR A 437 -42.04 -3.38 0.08
N LEU A 438 -42.04 -4.44 -0.73
CA LEU A 438 -41.87 -5.81 -0.26
C LEU A 438 -40.41 -6.26 -0.39
N VAL A 439 -39.87 -6.82 0.70
CA VAL A 439 -38.47 -7.26 0.78
C VAL A 439 -38.40 -8.62 1.47
N PRO A 440 -37.71 -9.63 0.91
CA PRO A 440 -37.46 -10.87 1.62
C PRO A 440 -36.78 -10.66 2.99
N ARG A 441 -37.23 -11.38 4.02
CA ARG A 441 -36.61 -11.37 5.37
C ARG A 441 -35.12 -11.73 5.38
N GLN A 442 -34.66 -12.44 4.34
CA GLN A 442 -33.26 -12.84 4.14
C GLN A 442 -32.46 -11.89 3.24
N SER A 443 -33.04 -10.78 2.76
CA SER A 443 -32.35 -9.86 1.83
C SER A 443 -31.02 -9.31 2.38
N PRO A 444 -30.03 -9.04 1.50
CA PRO A 444 -28.76 -8.42 1.90
C PRO A 444 -28.96 -7.06 2.56
N ASP A 445 -28.08 -6.74 3.52
CA ASP A 445 -28.20 -5.53 4.34
C ASP A 445 -28.11 -4.23 3.52
N GLU A 446 -27.46 -4.27 2.34
CA GLU A 446 -27.36 -3.16 1.39
C GLU A 446 -28.72 -2.76 0.77
N VAL A 447 -29.61 -3.73 0.53
CA VAL A 447 -30.97 -3.47 0.01
C VAL A 447 -31.79 -2.74 1.09
N LEU A 448 -31.72 -3.22 2.32
CA LEU A 448 -32.39 -2.58 3.47
C LEU A 448 -31.84 -1.17 3.72
N ARG A 449 -30.52 -0.98 3.62
CA ARG A 449 -29.86 0.34 3.76
C ARG A 449 -30.40 1.35 2.76
N THR A 450 -30.55 0.94 1.50
CA THR A 450 -31.02 1.79 0.39
C THR A 450 -32.49 2.19 0.53
N LEU A 451 -33.31 1.35 1.17
CA LEU A 451 -34.72 1.65 1.42
C LEU A 451 -34.93 2.55 2.66
N VAL A 452 -34.03 2.47 3.64
CA VAL A 452 -34.12 3.21 4.91
C VAL A 452 -33.53 4.61 4.84
N LEU A 453 -32.39 4.78 4.17
CA LEU A 453 -31.70 6.08 4.08
C LEU A 453 -32.26 6.97 2.94
N PRO A 454 -32.20 8.31 3.05
CA PRO A 454 -32.49 9.20 1.93
C PRO A 454 -31.48 9.00 0.79
N PRO A 455 -31.88 9.20 -0.48
CA PRO A 455 -30.90 9.43 -1.54
C PRO A 455 -30.15 10.74 -1.23
N GLU A 456 -28.82 10.72 -1.26
CA GLU A 456 -28.00 11.88 -0.92
C GLU A 456 -28.23 13.05 -1.89
N THR A 457 -28.66 14.21 -1.37
CA THR A 457 -28.66 15.46 -2.13
C THR A 457 -27.23 15.97 -2.29
N ARG A 458 -26.58 15.62 -3.41
CA ARG A 458 -25.26 16.16 -3.78
C ARG A 458 -25.30 17.69 -3.83
N PRO A 459 -24.30 18.41 -3.25
CA PRO A 459 -24.20 19.86 -3.39
C PRO A 459 -24.03 20.28 -4.86
N VAL A 460 -24.85 21.22 -5.30
CA VAL A 460 -24.80 21.80 -6.64
C VAL A 460 -23.65 22.81 -6.71
N HIS A 461 -22.42 22.37 -7.02
CA HIS A 461 -21.39 23.16 -7.72
C HIS A 461 -20.18 22.32 -8.17
N ALA A 462 -20.34 21.62 -9.29
CA ALA A 462 -19.27 21.25 -10.24
C ALA A 462 -19.95 20.94 -11.58
N PRO A 463 -19.38 21.31 -12.75
CA PRO A 463 -19.96 20.95 -14.04
C PRO A 463 -19.96 19.43 -14.17
N ALA A 464 -21.13 18.85 -14.42
CA ALA A 464 -21.31 17.42 -14.42
C ALA A 464 -20.53 16.75 -15.56
N PRO A 465 -19.66 15.75 -15.31
CA PRO A 465 -19.46 14.72 -16.31
C PRO A 465 -20.82 14.05 -16.52
N ALA A 466 -21.21 13.83 -17.77
CA ALA A 466 -22.49 13.22 -18.11
C ALA A 466 -22.57 11.83 -17.46
N SER A 467 -23.33 11.70 -16.37
CA SER A 467 -23.54 10.42 -15.72
C SER A 467 -24.27 9.53 -16.70
N ALA A 468 -23.68 8.39 -17.00
CA ALA A 468 -24.21 7.44 -17.97
C ALA A 468 -25.70 7.19 -17.74
N MET A 469 -26.48 7.35 -18.81
CA MET A 469 -27.71 6.59 -18.94
C MET A 469 -27.32 5.12 -18.79
N ILE A 470 -27.87 4.44 -17.79
CA ILE A 470 -27.97 2.98 -17.84
C ILE A 470 -28.86 2.69 -19.04
N PRO A 471 -28.39 2.02 -20.11
CA PRO A 471 -29.27 1.62 -21.18
C PRO A 471 -30.24 0.59 -20.60
N GLU A 472 -31.52 0.89 -20.69
CA GLU A 472 -32.59 -0.07 -20.48
C GLU A 472 -32.33 -1.30 -21.37
N PRO A 473 -32.47 -2.54 -20.86
CA PRO A 473 -32.12 -3.73 -21.63
C PRO A 473 -33.09 -3.89 -22.82
N LEU A 474 -32.66 -3.40 -23.98
CA LEU A 474 -33.37 -3.57 -25.25
C LEU A 474 -33.57 -5.07 -25.54
N PRO A 475 -34.76 -5.49 -26.00
CA PRO A 475 -35.00 -6.88 -26.34
C PRO A 475 -34.10 -7.30 -27.52
N PRO A 476 -33.55 -8.53 -27.51
CA PRO A 476 -32.55 -8.93 -28.47
C PRO A 476 -33.15 -9.19 -29.87
N PRO A 477 -32.61 -8.61 -30.95
CA PRO A 477 -32.65 -9.28 -32.24
C PRO A 477 -31.74 -10.50 -32.18
N MET A 478 -32.27 -11.67 -32.54
CA MET A 478 -31.55 -12.94 -32.45
C MET A 478 -30.41 -13.01 -33.49
N ALA A 479 -29.17 -13.09 -33.03
CA ALA A 479 -28.02 -13.49 -33.83
C ALA A 479 -27.41 -14.76 -33.24
N ASN A 480 -27.08 -15.74 -34.08
CA ASN A 480 -26.44 -16.98 -33.63
C ASN A 480 -24.96 -16.73 -33.32
N ALA A 481 -24.38 -17.55 -32.45
CA ALA A 481 -22.95 -17.47 -32.08
C ALA A 481 -21.95 -17.68 -33.25
N ARG A 482 -22.43 -17.86 -34.50
CA ARG A 482 -21.62 -17.97 -35.72
C ARG A 482 -21.51 -16.68 -36.53
N ASP A 483 -22.30 -15.65 -36.21
CA ASP A 483 -22.35 -14.41 -37.00
C ASP A 483 -21.62 -13.22 -36.34
N VAL A 484 -21.05 -13.43 -35.14
CA VAL A 484 -20.32 -12.39 -34.38
C VAL A 484 -18.92 -12.20 -34.95
N ARG A 485 -18.58 -10.96 -35.33
CA ARG A 485 -17.25 -10.59 -35.83
C ARG A 485 -16.43 -9.87 -34.78
N ILE A 486 -15.31 -10.46 -34.38
CA ILE A 486 -14.36 -9.88 -33.43
C ILE A 486 -13.11 -9.42 -34.17
N LEU A 487 -12.60 -8.22 -33.84
CA LEU A 487 -11.27 -7.76 -34.25
C LEU A 487 -10.31 -7.85 -33.06
N LEU A 488 -9.15 -8.47 -33.27
CA LEU A 488 -8.07 -8.59 -32.30
C LEU A 488 -6.85 -7.79 -32.79
N VAL A 489 -6.45 -6.77 -32.03
CA VAL A 489 -5.34 -5.87 -32.36
C VAL A 489 -4.21 -6.05 -31.36
N GLU A 490 -3.08 -6.59 -31.83
CA GLU A 490 -1.89 -6.92 -31.03
C GLU A 490 -0.65 -6.90 -31.93
N ASP A 491 0.41 -6.20 -31.53
CA ASP A 491 1.64 -6.04 -32.32
C ASP A 491 2.57 -7.27 -32.27
N ASN A 492 2.48 -8.05 -31.18
CA ASN A 492 3.33 -9.18 -30.90
C ASN A 492 2.73 -10.49 -31.43
N PRO A 493 3.42 -11.23 -32.33
CA PRO A 493 2.85 -12.41 -32.98
C PRO A 493 2.58 -13.57 -32.01
N VAL A 494 3.36 -13.71 -30.93
CA VAL A 494 3.15 -14.73 -29.89
C VAL A 494 1.86 -14.42 -29.12
N ASN A 495 1.68 -13.18 -28.69
CA ASN A 495 0.50 -12.75 -27.94
C ASN A 495 -0.77 -12.82 -28.80
N LEU A 496 -0.65 -12.42 -30.08
CA LEU A 496 -1.74 -12.46 -31.06
C LEU A 496 -2.23 -13.90 -31.26
N LEU A 497 -1.30 -14.85 -31.43
CA LEU A 497 -1.62 -16.26 -31.61
C LEU A 497 -2.28 -16.86 -30.35
N VAL A 498 -1.80 -16.53 -29.14
CA VAL A 498 -2.42 -16.97 -27.88
C VAL A 498 -3.85 -16.44 -27.73
N ALA A 499 -4.07 -15.13 -27.92
CA ALA A 499 -5.39 -14.53 -27.80
C ALA A 499 -6.35 -15.04 -28.89
N GLN A 500 -5.88 -15.23 -30.13
CA GLN A 500 -6.67 -15.83 -31.21
C GLN A 500 -7.09 -17.28 -30.88
N LYS A 501 -6.20 -18.09 -30.30
CA LYS A 501 -6.53 -19.47 -29.89
C LYS A 501 -7.51 -19.52 -28.71
N LEU A 502 -7.39 -18.61 -27.73
CA LEU A 502 -8.36 -18.47 -26.65
C LEU A 502 -9.76 -18.12 -27.18
N LEU A 503 -9.87 -17.19 -28.14
CA LEU A 503 -11.14 -16.88 -28.82
C LEU A 503 -11.70 -18.08 -29.59
N ALA A 504 -10.86 -18.82 -30.32
CA ALA A 504 -11.25 -20.02 -31.05
C ALA A 504 -11.77 -21.14 -30.13
N VAL A 505 -11.13 -21.37 -28.98
CA VAL A 505 -11.58 -22.33 -27.95
C VAL A 505 -12.92 -21.92 -27.33
N LEU A 506 -13.21 -20.62 -27.24
CA LEU A 506 -14.51 -20.10 -26.80
C LEU A 506 -15.57 -20.08 -27.92
N GLY A 507 -15.20 -20.49 -29.14
CA GLY A 507 -16.09 -20.67 -30.29
C GLY A 507 -16.27 -19.44 -31.17
N PHE A 508 -15.33 -18.48 -31.14
CA PHE A 508 -15.35 -17.27 -31.96
C PHE A 508 -14.16 -17.24 -32.93
N GLU A 509 -14.41 -16.79 -34.17
CA GLU A 509 -13.35 -16.42 -35.11
C GLU A 509 -13.06 -14.92 -34.98
N ALA A 510 -11.77 -14.55 -35.07
CA ALA A 510 -11.32 -13.18 -34.94
C ALA A 510 -10.40 -12.77 -36.09
N ASP A 511 -10.71 -11.65 -36.72
CA ASP A 511 -9.82 -10.94 -37.62
C ASP A 511 -8.66 -10.33 -36.82
N THR A 512 -7.49 -10.20 -37.44
CA THR A 512 -6.28 -9.72 -36.76
C THR A 512 -5.70 -8.44 -37.36
N ALA A 513 -5.16 -7.57 -36.52
CA ALA A 513 -4.39 -6.38 -36.91
C ALA A 513 -3.17 -6.20 -35.99
N THR A 514 -2.10 -5.62 -36.53
CA THR A 514 -0.79 -5.50 -35.86
C THR A 514 -0.49 -4.12 -35.29
N ASP A 515 -1.31 -3.12 -35.60
CA ASP A 515 -1.18 -1.75 -35.13
C ASP A 515 -2.53 -1.01 -35.20
N GLY A 516 -2.61 0.17 -34.58
CA GLY A 516 -3.84 0.95 -34.51
C GLY A 516 -4.32 1.54 -35.86
N GLU A 517 -3.44 1.74 -36.84
CA GLU A 517 -3.80 2.31 -38.15
C GLU A 517 -4.40 1.23 -39.06
N ALA A 518 -3.83 0.02 -39.02
CA ALA A 518 -4.40 -1.19 -39.62
C ALA A 518 -5.74 -1.57 -38.96
N ALA A 519 -5.89 -1.36 -37.65
CA ALA A 519 -7.16 -1.55 -36.95
C ALA A 519 -8.25 -0.58 -37.44
N LEU A 520 -7.97 0.72 -37.46
CA LEU A 520 -8.89 1.74 -37.99
C LEU A 520 -9.30 1.42 -39.44
N SER A 521 -8.33 1.12 -40.31
CA SER A 521 -8.58 0.76 -41.72
C SER A 521 -9.52 -0.46 -41.88
N ARG A 522 -9.42 -1.43 -40.97
CA ARG A 522 -10.34 -2.59 -40.93
C ARG A 522 -11.70 -2.23 -40.36
N MET A 523 -11.77 -1.42 -39.31
CA MET A 523 -13.04 -1.00 -38.70
C MET A 523 -13.85 -0.08 -39.63
N GLU A 524 -13.21 0.73 -40.47
CA GLU A 524 -13.86 1.52 -41.52
C GLU A 524 -14.44 0.64 -42.64
N SER A 525 -13.72 -0.41 -43.04
CA SER A 525 -14.10 -1.27 -44.18
C SER A 525 -15.00 -2.45 -43.80
N THR A 526 -14.96 -2.88 -42.55
CA THR A 526 -15.68 -4.06 -42.04
C THR A 526 -16.37 -3.73 -40.71
N ARG A 527 -17.64 -4.11 -40.58
CA ARG A 527 -18.37 -3.98 -39.31
C ARG A 527 -17.98 -5.11 -38.36
N TYR A 528 -17.52 -4.74 -37.17
CA TYR A 528 -17.23 -5.63 -36.05
C TYR A 528 -18.23 -5.43 -34.92
N ASP A 529 -18.53 -6.49 -34.20
CA ASP A 529 -19.42 -6.48 -33.03
C ASP A 529 -18.64 -6.22 -31.73
N MET A 530 -17.33 -6.44 -31.73
CA MET A 530 -16.42 -6.22 -30.59
C MET A 530 -14.97 -6.09 -31.07
N VAL A 531 -14.19 -5.23 -30.41
CA VAL A 531 -12.74 -5.09 -30.67
C VAL A 531 -11.95 -5.29 -29.38
N PHE A 532 -10.99 -6.20 -29.39
CA PHE A 532 -9.93 -6.27 -28.38
C PHE A 532 -8.71 -5.53 -28.91
N MET A 533 -8.27 -4.48 -28.22
CA MET A 533 -7.18 -3.62 -28.69
C MET A 533 -6.12 -3.42 -27.63
N ASP A 534 -4.88 -3.75 -27.97
CA ASP A 534 -3.72 -3.44 -27.14
C ASP A 534 -3.55 -1.93 -26.93
N CYS A 535 -3.20 -1.56 -25.70
CA CYS A 535 -2.92 -0.19 -25.31
C CYS A 535 -1.58 0.35 -25.84
N GLN A 536 -0.58 -0.52 -26.07
CA GLN A 536 0.79 -0.11 -26.41
C GLN A 536 1.28 -0.83 -27.66
N MET A 537 1.18 -0.16 -28.81
CA MET A 537 1.60 -0.67 -30.12
C MET A 537 2.40 0.40 -30.89
N PRO A 538 3.29 0.01 -31.81
CA PRO A 538 3.99 0.94 -32.70
C PRO A 538 3.04 1.62 -33.70
N VAL A 539 3.55 2.67 -34.38
CA VAL A 539 2.84 3.51 -35.36
C VAL A 539 1.67 4.32 -34.76
N LEU A 540 0.63 3.67 -34.25
CA LEU A 540 -0.51 4.29 -33.59
C LEU A 540 -0.90 3.48 -32.35
N ASP A 541 -0.76 4.09 -31.17
CA ASP A 541 -1.15 3.45 -29.90
C ASP A 541 -2.67 3.25 -29.81
N GLY A 542 -3.11 2.23 -29.07
CA GLY A 542 -4.52 1.87 -28.95
C GLY A 542 -5.38 3.00 -28.37
N TYR A 543 -4.84 3.83 -27.48
CA TYR A 543 -5.57 4.97 -26.94
C TYR A 543 -5.83 6.05 -28.01
N ALA A 544 -4.87 6.28 -28.90
CA ALA A 544 -4.98 7.22 -30.01
C ALA A 544 -5.90 6.67 -31.11
N ALA A 545 -5.83 5.36 -31.40
CA ALA A 545 -6.77 4.67 -32.27
C ALA A 545 -8.21 4.78 -31.74
N THR A 546 -8.47 4.47 -30.46
CA THR A 546 -9.80 4.64 -29.86
C THR A 546 -10.31 6.08 -29.96
N ARG A 547 -9.48 7.08 -29.63
CA ARG A 547 -9.89 8.50 -29.71
C ARG A 547 -10.26 8.91 -31.14
N ARG A 548 -9.51 8.46 -32.15
CA ARG A 548 -9.85 8.69 -33.57
C ARG A 548 -11.18 8.02 -33.94
N TRP A 549 -11.33 6.74 -33.59
CA TRP A 549 -12.56 5.99 -33.86
C TRP A 549 -13.79 6.63 -33.22
N ARG A 550 -13.74 7.03 -31.94
CA ARG A 550 -14.86 7.69 -31.26
C ARG A 550 -15.22 9.05 -31.86
N ALA A 551 -14.25 9.81 -32.36
CA ALA A 551 -14.54 11.04 -33.10
C ALA A 551 -15.33 10.72 -34.40
N MET A 552 -14.90 9.72 -35.16
CA MET A 552 -15.56 9.27 -36.39
C MET A 552 -16.95 8.66 -36.15
N GLU A 553 -17.15 7.89 -35.09
CA GLU A 553 -18.47 7.40 -34.67
C GLU A 553 -19.43 8.55 -34.35
N THR A 554 -18.93 9.60 -33.67
CA THR A 554 -19.71 10.79 -33.29
C THR A 554 -20.14 11.59 -34.52
N GLU A 555 -19.26 11.73 -35.52
CA GLU A 555 -19.58 12.39 -36.81
C GLU A 555 -20.50 11.54 -37.70
N SER A 556 -20.38 10.22 -37.65
CA SER A 556 -21.14 9.28 -38.50
C SER A 556 -22.51 8.87 -37.92
N GLY A 557 -22.78 9.16 -36.64
CA GLY A 557 -24.02 8.75 -35.96
C GLY A 557 -24.19 7.23 -35.84
N GLY A 558 -23.07 6.48 -35.84
CA GLY A 558 -23.07 5.02 -35.80
C GLY A 558 -23.48 4.44 -34.44
N ARG A 559 -23.86 3.17 -34.40
CA ARG A 559 -23.96 2.42 -33.14
C ARG A 559 -22.53 2.21 -32.60
N PRO A 560 -22.23 2.55 -31.34
CA PRO A 560 -20.88 2.42 -30.81
C PRO A 560 -20.47 0.95 -30.76
N ILE A 561 -19.28 0.65 -31.28
CA ILE A 561 -18.67 -0.68 -31.17
C ILE A 561 -18.01 -0.79 -29.77
N PRO A 562 -18.21 -1.90 -29.03
CA PRO A 562 -17.46 -2.21 -27.82
C PRO A 562 -15.96 -2.35 -28.09
N ILE A 563 -15.15 -1.48 -27.49
CA ILE A 563 -13.68 -1.51 -27.56
C ILE A 563 -13.13 -1.86 -26.18
N VAL A 564 -12.53 -3.04 -26.07
CA VAL A 564 -11.94 -3.57 -24.84
C VAL A 564 -10.42 -3.44 -24.88
N ALA A 565 -9.88 -2.73 -23.90
CA ALA A 565 -8.45 -2.46 -23.76
C ALA A 565 -7.69 -3.69 -23.28
N MET A 566 -6.63 -4.12 -23.97
CA MET A 566 -5.68 -5.09 -23.44
C MET A 566 -4.49 -4.33 -22.83
N THR A 567 -4.26 -4.48 -21.52
CA THR A 567 -3.26 -3.70 -20.77
C THR A 567 -2.32 -4.60 -19.98
N ALA A 568 -1.01 -4.31 -19.97
CA ALA A 568 -0.02 -5.08 -19.22
C ALA A 568 -0.04 -4.83 -17.69
N ASN A 569 -1.02 -4.10 -17.16
CA ASN A 569 -1.16 -3.80 -15.73
C ASN A 569 -2.59 -3.36 -15.37
N ALA A 570 -3.25 -4.04 -14.42
CA ALA A 570 -4.62 -3.72 -13.98
C ALA A 570 -4.69 -2.74 -12.78
N MET A 571 -3.77 -1.78 -12.70
CA MET A 571 -3.78 -0.76 -11.64
C MET A 571 -4.81 0.33 -11.93
N ALA A 572 -5.36 0.94 -10.86
CA ALA A 572 -6.44 1.93 -10.96
C ALA A 572 -6.15 3.10 -11.92
N GLY A 573 -4.91 3.59 -11.98
CA GLY A 573 -4.52 4.69 -12.87
C GLY A 573 -4.42 4.32 -14.36
N ASP A 574 -4.21 3.05 -14.70
CA ASP A 574 -4.23 2.61 -16.10
C ASP A 574 -5.70 2.42 -16.58
N ARG A 575 -6.61 1.99 -15.69
CA ARG A 575 -8.07 1.95 -15.97
C ARG A 575 -8.66 3.33 -16.29
N GLU A 576 -8.29 4.36 -15.52
CA GLU A 576 -8.74 5.75 -15.77
C GLU A 576 -8.29 6.25 -17.14
N ARG A 577 -7.10 5.84 -17.61
CA ARG A 577 -6.57 6.19 -18.94
C ARG A 577 -7.31 5.51 -20.09
N CYS A 578 -7.69 4.23 -19.95
CA CYS A 578 -8.50 3.53 -20.95
C CYS A 578 -9.87 4.20 -21.11
N LEU A 579 -10.56 4.47 -19.99
CA LEU A 579 -11.86 5.13 -19.99
C LEU A 579 -11.78 6.56 -20.55
N ALA A 580 -10.76 7.33 -20.20
CA ALA A 580 -10.54 8.67 -20.75
C ALA A 580 -10.19 8.70 -22.25
N ALA A 581 -9.76 7.58 -22.83
CA ALA A 581 -9.56 7.43 -24.27
C ALA A 581 -10.84 7.00 -25.02
N GLY A 582 -11.90 6.61 -24.31
CA GLY A 582 -13.18 6.17 -24.88
C GLY A 582 -13.31 4.64 -25.06
N MET A 583 -12.48 3.85 -24.38
CA MET A 583 -12.61 2.38 -24.31
C MET A 583 -13.69 1.99 -23.30
N ASP A 584 -14.43 0.91 -23.54
CA ASP A 584 -15.60 0.51 -22.75
C ASP A 584 -15.28 -0.44 -21.59
N ASP A 585 -14.25 -1.27 -21.75
CA ASP A 585 -13.81 -2.26 -20.75
C ASP A 585 -12.29 -2.51 -20.86
N TYR A 586 -11.74 -3.34 -19.98
CA TYR A 586 -10.32 -3.70 -20.01
C TYR A 586 -10.04 -5.14 -19.56
N LEU A 587 -8.96 -5.72 -20.09
CA LEU A 587 -8.40 -7.01 -19.72
C LEU A 587 -6.90 -6.85 -19.42
N SER A 588 -6.44 -7.49 -18.35
CA SER A 588 -5.01 -7.60 -18.06
C SER A 588 -4.33 -8.62 -18.97
N LYS A 589 -3.12 -8.30 -19.44
CA LYS A 589 -2.17 -9.26 -20.04
C LYS A 589 -1.30 -9.90 -18.92
N PRO A 590 -1.05 -11.22 -18.94
CA PRO A 590 -1.56 -12.21 -19.89
C PRO A 590 -3.07 -12.41 -19.76
N VAL A 591 -3.76 -12.56 -20.89
CA VAL A 591 -5.23 -12.67 -20.95
C VAL A 591 -5.65 -14.07 -20.51
N ALA A 592 -6.23 -14.17 -19.31
CA ALA A 592 -6.77 -15.43 -18.79
C ALA A 592 -8.10 -15.81 -19.46
N ARG A 593 -8.34 -17.11 -19.63
CA ARG A 593 -9.51 -17.66 -20.34
C ARG A 593 -10.83 -17.21 -19.69
N GLU A 594 -10.90 -17.25 -18.36
CA GLU A 594 -12.10 -16.93 -17.57
C GLU A 594 -12.44 -15.44 -17.68
N GLN A 595 -11.41 -14.58 -17.71
CA GLN A 595 -11.58 -13.14 -17.86
C GLN A 595 -12.08 -12.79 -19.27
N LEU A 596 -11.55 -13.48 -20.29
CA LEU A 596 -11.98 -13.31 -21.67
C LEU A 596 -13.42 -13.79 -21.89
N ASP A 597 -13.78 -14.97 -21.38
CA ASP A 597 -15.15 -15.51 -21.46
C ASP A 597 -16.16 -14.63 -20.70
N ALA A 598 -15.83 -14.17 -19.48
CA ALA A 598 -16.67 -13.23 -18.74
C ALA A 598 -16.83 -11.87 -19.45
N CYS A 599 -15.81 -11.41 -20.18
CA CYS A 599 -15.88 -10.20 -21.00
C CYS A 599 -16.76 -10.40 -22.23
N LEU A 600 -16.58 -11.52 -22.96
CA LEU A 600 -17.43 -11.88 -24.10
C LEU A 600 -18.90 -12.02 -23.69
N GLN A 601 -19.21 -12.71 -22.59
CA GLN A 601 -20.58 -12.86 -22.09
C GLN A 601 -21.23 -11.53 -21.66
N ARG A 602 -20.43 -10.57 -21.19
CA ARG A 602 -20.90 -9.22 -20.80
C ARG A 602 -21.31 -8.38 -22.02
N TRP A 603 -20.55 -8.47 -23.11
CA TRP A 603 -20.72 -7.62 -24.30
C TRP A 603 -21.46 -8.30 -25.45
N LEU A 604 -21.53 -9.64 -25.47
CA LEU A 604 -22.18 -10.47 -26.50
C LEU A 604 -23.18 -11.45 -25.84
N PRO A 605 -24.45 -11.07 -25.66
CA PRO A 605 -25.44 -11.91 -24.97
C PRO A 605 -25.78 -13.19 -25.75
N ARG A 606 -25.34 -14.35 -25.24
CA ARG A 606 -25.69 -15.67 -25.77
C ARG A 606 -27.08 -16.12 -25.29
N GLN A 607 -27.86 -16.76 -26.16
CA GLN A 607 -29.02 -17.58 -25.74
C GLN A 607 -28.52 -18.87 -25.05
N PRO A 608 -29.13 -19.30 -23.93
CA PRO A 608 -28.89 -20.63 -23.38
C PRO A 608 -29.59 -21.70 -24.23
N LEU A 609 -28.84 -22.70 -24.70
CA LEU A 609 -29.46 -23.92 -25.23
C LEU A 609 -30.09 -24.72 -24.08
N LEU A 610 -31.37 -25.05 -24.22
CA LEU A 610 -32.09 -25.92 -23.29
C LEU A 610 -31.78 -27.43 -23.55
N PRO A 611 -32.04 -28.33 -22.58
CA PRO A 611 -31.06 -29.35 -22.22
C PRO A 611 -31.31 -30.76 -22.79
N GLY A 612 -30.23 -31.52 -22.94
CA GLY A 612 -30.25 -32.99 -23.08
C GLY A 612 -29.56 -33.67 -21.89
N SER A 613 -30.28 -34.51 -21.16
CA SER A 613 -29.84 -35.26 -19.97
C SER A 613 -28.54 -36.06 -20.22
N THR A 614 -27.51 -36.03 -19.37
CA THR A 614 -27.37 -36.77 -18.09
C THR A 614 -25.98 -36.47 -17.49
N SER A 615 -25.64 -36.69 -16.20
CA SER A 615 -26.43 -36.86 -14.96
C SER A 615 -25.50 -36.92 -13.73
N GLY A 616 -25.68 -36.04 -12.73
CA GLY A 616 -25.34 -36.30 -11.32
C GLY A 616 -23.92 -35.97 -10.81
N ALA A 617 -23.77 -34.79 -10.18
CA ALA A 617 -22.93 -34.57 -9.00
C ALA A 617 -23.42 -33.30 -8.23
N THR A 618 -23.28 -33.29 -6.91
CA THR A 618 -23.67 -32.20 -5.99
C THR A 618 -22.81 -30.94 -6.17
N PRO A 619 -23.27 -29.74 -5.78
CA PRO A 619 -22.44 -28.53 -5.82
C PRO A 619 -21.38 -28.57 -4.73
N ALA A 620 -20.14 -28.24 -5.10
CA ALA A 620 -19.01 -28.00 -4.19
C ALA A 620 -18.63 -26.51 -4.22
N ASP A 621 -18.16 -25.99 -3.10
CA ASP A 621 -17.87 -24.58 -2.90
C ASP A 621 -16.71 -24.07 -3.78
N PRO A 622 -16.78 -22.81 -4.28
CA PRO A 622 -15.68 -22.17 -5.00
C PRO A 622 -14.64 -21.61 -4.03
N GLU A 623 -13.87 -22.48 -3.37
CA GLU A 623 -12.58 -22.11 -2.77
C GLU A 623 -11.42 -22.32 -3.76
N SER A 624 -10.35 -21.53 -3.59
CA SER A 624 -9.01 -21.70 -4.19
C SER A 624 -8.75 -21.14 -5.61
N ALA A 625 -8.71 -19.80 -5.74
CA ALA A 625 -7.95 -19.13 -6.80
C ALA A 625 -7.43 -17.73 -6.41
N SER A 626 -6.73 -17.58 -5.28
CA SER A 626 -5.77 -16.47 -5.07
C SER A 626 -4.90 -16.67 -3.83
N ALA A 627 -3.62 -17.03 -4.02
CA ALA A 627 -2.64 -17.08 -2.95
C ALA A 627 -1.22 -16.72 -3.43
N GLY A 628 -0.56 -15.79 -2.73
CA GLY A 628 0.90 -15.84 -2.62
C GLY A 628 1.77 -14.83 -3.38
N ALA A 629 1.42 -13.54 -3.40
CA ALA A 629 2.37 -12.49 -3.81
C ALA A 629 3.36 -12.12 -2.69
N GLN A 630 4.40 -12.93 -2.47
CA GLN A 630 5.66 -12.52 -1.82
C GLN A 630 6.85 -13.13 -2.56
N ALA A 631 7.96 -12.39 -2.62
CA ALA A 631 9.07 -12.64 -3.54
C ALA A 631 9.90 -13.90 -3.20
N ARG A 632 9.42 -15.07 -3.62
CA ARG A 632 10.29 -16.22 -3.94
C ARG A 632 11.22 -15.83 -5.09
N ALA A 633 12.39 -16.46 -5.19
CA ALA A 633 13.11 -16.51 -6.47
C ALA A 633 12.15 -17.13 -7.49
N LEU A 634 11.75 -16.35 -8.49
CA LEU A 634 10.73 -16.75 -9.44
C LEU A 634 11.19 -18.02 -10.16
N PRO A 635 10.30 -19.01 -10.36
CA PRO A 635 10.67 -20.19 -11.13
C PRO A 635 11.07 -19.73 -12.54
N ILE A 636 12.16 -20.29 -13.07
CA ILE A 636 12.74 -19.89 -14.38
C ILE A 636 11.69 -20.03 -15.48
N LEU A 637 10.88 -21.10 -15.37
CA LEU A 637 9.61 -21.26 -16.07
C LEU A 637 8.50 -21.54 -15.05
N ASP A 638 7.36 -20.89 -15.21
CA ASP A 638 6.13 -21.35 -14.57
C ASP A 638 5.54 -22.50 -15.38
N SER A 639 5.48 -23.70 -14.80
CA SER A 639 4.99 -24.88 -15.52
C SER A 639 3.47 -24.86 -15.67
N SER A 640 2.72 -24.26 -14.74
CA SER A 640 1.25 -24.24 -14.88
C SER A 640 0.83 -23.42 -16.09
N VAL A 641 1.50 -22.30 -16.37
CA VAL A 641 1.25 -21.48 -17.57
C VAL A 641 1.47 -22.28 -18.85
N ILE A 642 2.47 -23.18 -18.89
CA ILE A 642 2.73 -24.01 -20.07
C ILE A 642 1.75 -25.17 -20.16
N ASP A 643 1.35 -25.75 -19.03
CA ASP A 643 0.34 -26.82 -18.97
C ASP A 643 -1.05 -26.27 -19.38
N GLU A 644 -1.44 -25.08 -18.91
CA GLU A 644 -2.61 -24.30 -19.35
C GLU A 644 -2.56 -23.98 -20.85
N LEU A 645 -1.39 -23.56 -21.36
CA LEU A 645 -1.17 -23.36 -22.80
C LEU A 645 -1.37 -24.65 -23.59
N TYR A 646 -0.93 -25.80 -23.07
CA TYR A 646 -1.12 -27.10 -23.70
C TYR A 646 -2.57 -27.58 -23.65
N GLU A 647 -3.32 -27.29 -22.58
CA GLU A 647 -4.77 -27.54 -22.52
C GLU A 647 -5.56 -26.67 -23.51
N VAL A 648 -5.11 -25.44 -23.79
CA VAL A 648 -5.78 -24.50 -24.72
C VAL A 648 -5.37 -24.72 -26.18
N ALA A 649 -4.08 -24.91 -26.47
CA ALA A 649 -3.53 -24.94 -27.83
C ALA A 649 -3.04 -26.33 -28.28
N GLY A 650 -2.98 -27.33 -27.39
CA GLY A 650 -2.56 -28.68 -27.73
C GLY A 650 -1.17 -28.73 -28.39
N ALA A 651 -1.07 -29.41 -29.54
CA ALA A 651 0.17 -29.54 -30.28
C ALA A 651 0.76 -28.19 -30.76
N ASP A 652 -0.08 -27.16 -31.00
CA ASP A 652 0.37 -25.83 -31.45
C ASP A 652 1.17 -25.09 -30.35
N THR A 653 1.11 -25.54 -29.11
CA THR A 653 1.98 -25.06 -28.01
C THR A 653 3.45 -25.17 -28.38
N ILE A 654 3.83 -26.24 -29.09
CA ILE A 654 5.21 -26.42 -29.58
C ILE A 654 5.58 -25.28 -30.53
N THR A 655 4.68 -24.90 -31.44
CA THR A 655 4.85 -23.79 -32.39
C THR A 655 4.97 -22.44 -31.66
N ILE A 656 4.14 -22.19 -30.65
CA ILE A 656 4.18 -20.97 -29.83
C ILE A 656 5.52 -20.85 -29.08
N LEU A 657 6.00 -21.95 -28.49
CA LEU A 657 7.29 -21.99 -27.81
C LEU A 657 8.48 -21.84 -28.78
N GLN A 658 8.39 -22.40 -29.99
CA GLN A 658 9.42 -22.24 -31.02
C GLN A 658 9.48 -20.80 -31.54
N LEU A 659 8.33 -20.19 -31.85
CA LEU A 659 8.26 -18.79 -32.30
C LEU A 659 8.92 -17.83 -31.30
N PHE A 660 8.64 -17.99 -30.00
CA PHE A 660 9.32 -17.21 -28.97
C PHE A 660 10.84 -17.43 -28.94
N LEU A 661 11.30 -18.67 -29.10
CA LEU A 661 12.73 -19.02 -29.08
C LEU A 661 13.51 -18.46 -30.29
N ASP A 662 12.82 -18.25 -31.41
CA ASP A 662 13.37 -17.69 -32.64
C ASP A 662 13.32 -16.14 -32.65
N ASP A 663 12.25 -15.52 -32.13
CA ASP A 663 12.06 -14.05 -32.11
C ASP A 663 12.83 -13.35 -30.96
N ALA A 664 12.87 -13.95 -29.76
CA ALA A 664 13.44 -13.29 -28.58
C ALA A 664 14.94 -12.89 -28.70
N PRO A 665 15.84 -13.64 -29.38
CA PRO A 665 17.21 -13.21 -29.61
C PRO A 665 17.31 -11.87 -30.33
N GLY A 666 16.50 -11.64 -31.38
CA GLY A 666 16.52 -10.40 -32.15
C GLY A 666 16.05 -9.19 -31.34
N ILE A 667 15.06 -9.37 -30.45
CA ILE A 667 14.61 -8.32 -29.53
C ILE A 667 15.72 -8.00 -28.49
N ILE A 668 16.48 -9.00 -28.05
CA ILE A 668 17.58 -8.85 -27.10
C ILE A 668 18.78 -8.12 -27.74
N GLU A 669 19.16 -8.45 -28.98
CA GLU A 669 20.20 -7.70 -29.72
C GLU A 669 19.82 -6.22 -29.92
N GLN A 670 18.54 -5.95 -30.21
CA GLN A 670 18.04 -4.57 -30.30
C GLN A 670 18.03 -3.86 -28.94
N LEU A 671 17.76 -4.56 -27.83
CA LEU A 671 17.90 -4.03 -26.47
C LEU A 671 19.36 -3.68 -26.14
N GLU A 672 20.33 -4.50 -26.55
CA GLU A 672 21.76 -4.18 -26.40
C GLU A 672 22.15 -2.93 -27.18
N ALA A 673 21.71 -2.82 -28.44
CA ALA A 673 21.96 -1.64 -29.27
C ALA A 673 21.31 -0.37 -28.69
N ALA A 674 20.06 -0.44 -28.24
CA ALA A 674 19.37 0.67 -27.58
C ALA A 674 20.03 1.05 -26.25
N ALA A 675 20.55 0.08 -25.48
CA ALA A 675 21.32 0.31 -24.26
C ALA A 675 22.67 0.99 -24.52
N ALA A 676 23.37 0.62 -25.60
CA ALA A 676 24.62 1.26 -26.02
C ALA A 676 24.37 2.72 -26.46
N ASN A 677 23.30 2.95 -27.23
CA ASN A 677 22.91 4.27 -27.73
C ASN A 677 22.18 5.15 -26.68
N ARG A 678 21.83 4.58 -25.52
CA ARG A 678 21.03 5.21 -24.44
C ARG A 678 19.64 5.69 -24.86
N ASP A 679 19.05 5.08 -25.89
CA ASP A 679 17.69 5.42 -26.33
C ASP A 679 16.66 4.87 -25.32
N SER A 680 16.16 5.77 -24.47
CA SER A 680 15.21 5.40 -23.41
C SER A 680 13.80 5.10 -23.92
N MET A 681 13.45 5.55 -25.14
CA MET A 681 12.16 5.22 -25.76
C MET A 681 12.22 3.82 -26.34
N GLN A 682 13.25 3.55 -27.16
CA GLN A 682 13.46 2.24 -27.77
C GLN A 682 13.70 1.14 -26.72
N LEU A 683 14.45 1.43 -25.64
CA LEU A 683 14.61 0.53 -24.50
C LEU A 683 13.29 0.18 -23.81
N ARG A 684 12.38 1.15 -23.64
CA ARG A 684 11.07 0.92 -23.00
C ARG A 684 10.23 -0.02 -23.85
N ASP A 685 10.17 0.26 -25.15
CA ASP A 685 9.25 -0.41 -26.06
C ASP A 685 9.68 -1.86 -26.31
N LEU A 686 10.97 -2.09 -26.60
CA LEU A 686 11.52 -3.46 -26.72
C LEU A 686 11.40 -4.26 -25.40
N ALA A 687 11.58 -3.60 -24.25
CA ALA A 687 11.39 -4.25 -22.95
C ALA A 687 9.92 -4.58 -22.67
N HIS A 688 8.97 -3.80 -23.16
CA HIS A 688 7.55 -4.10 -23.08
C HIS A 688 7.19 -5.34 -23.93
N THR A 689 7.64 -5.37 -25.19
CA THR A 689 7.42 -6.50 -26.10
C THR A 689 7.99 -7.80 -25.52
N LEU A 690 9.24 -7.77 -25.04
CA LEU A 690 9.91 -8.95 -24.47
C LEU A 690 9.27 -9.40 -23.15
N LYS A 691 8.79 -8.46 -22.31
CA LYS A 691 8.06 -8.76 -21.08
C LYS A 691 6.78 -9.55 -21.35
N SER A 692 6.01 -9.15 -22.37
CA SER A 692 4.71 -9.74 -22.67
C SER A 692 4.86 -11.15 -23.28
N SER A 693 5.69 -11.30 -24.32
CA SER A 693 5.93 -12.61 -24.93
C SER A 693 6.53 -13.62 -23.94
N SER A 694 7.45 -13.17 -23.08
CA SER A 694 8.03 -14.01 -22.03
C SER A 694 7.01 -14.45 -20.97
N ALA A 695 6.02 -13.61 -20.64
CA ALA A 695 4.97 -13.99 -19.69
C ALA A 695 4.07 -15.08 -20.28
N ASN A 696 3.68 -14.95 -21.54
CA ASN A 696 2.81 -15.91 -22.22
C ASN A 696 3.44 -17.31 -22.33
N VAL A 697 4.74 -17.44 -22.57
CA VAL A 697 5.43 -18.75 -22.60
C VAL A 697 5.87 -19.27 -21.22
N GLY A 698 5.41 -18.64 -20.13
CA GLY A 698 5.80 -18.99 -18.76
C GLY A 698 7.24 -18.62 -18.39
N ALA A 699 8.00 -17.91 -19.24
CA ALA A 699 9.38 -17.44 -18.99
C ALA A 699 9.43 -16.25 -18.02
N GLN A 700 8.92 -16.48 -16.81
CA GLN A 700 8.62 -15.46 -15.83
C GLN A 700 9.87 -14.71 -15.34
N ALA A 701 11.04 -15.36 -15.30
CA ALA A 701 12.31 -14.70 -14.99
C ALA A 701 12.67 -13.61 -16.03
N VAL A 702 12.53 -13.92 -17.33
CA VAL A 702 12.78 -12.98 -18.44
C VAL A 702 11.75 -11.85 -18.42
N SER A 703 10.47 -12.17 -18.19
CA SER A 703 9.39 -11.17 -18.09
C SER A 703 9.65 -10.14 -16.97
N ASN A 704 10.12 -10.60 -15.80
CA ASN A 704 10.44 -9.72 -14.69
C ASN A 704 11.72 -8.91 -14.90
N ALA A 705 12.73 -9.46 -15.59
CA ALA A 705 13.93 -8.72 -15.97
C ALA A 705 13.59 -7.59 -16.98
N ALA A 706 12.79 -7.88 -18.00
CA ALA A 706 12.31 -6.91 -18.97
C ALA A 706 11.43 -5.82 -18.32
N ARG A 707 10.50 -6.18 -17.41
CA ARG A 707 9.69 -5.23 -16.63
C ARG A 707 10.53 -4.21 -15.85
N ARG A 708 11.72 -4.59 -15.36
CA ARG A 708 12.63 -3.66 -14.67
C ARG A 708 13.21 -2.60 -15.61
N ILE A 709 13.52 -2.97 -16.86
CA ILE A 709 13.98 -2.03 -17.89
C ILE A 709 12.84 -1.09 -18.27
N GLU A 710 11.65 -1.62 -18.57
CA GLU A 710 10.43 -0.86 -18.88
C GLU A 710 10.14 0.20 -17.81
N LEU A 711 10.16 -0.19 -16.52
CA LEU A 711 9.89 0.73 -15.42
C LEU A 711 10.97 1.82 -15.28
N ALA A 712 12.25 1.45 -15.33
CA ALA A 712 13.36 2.40 -15.22
C ALA A 712 13.41 3.38 -16.40
N ALA A 713 13.04 2.93 -17.60
CA ALA A 713 12.89 3.77 -18.79
C ALA A 713 11.72 4.75 -18.66
N ARG A 714 10.57 4.28 -18.14
CA ARG A 714 9.38 5.11 -17.90
C ARG A 714 9.58 6.18 -16.82
N THR A 715 10.45 5.93 -15.84
CA THR A 715 10.79 6.89 -14.76
C THR A 715 12.02 7.76 -15.06
N GLY A 716 12.76 7.50 -16.14
CA GLY A 716 13.98 8.24 -16.50
C GLY A 716 15.18 7.95 -15.59
N THR A 717 15.16 6.86 -14.82
CA THR A 717 16.16 6.55 -13.77
C THR A 717 17.17 5.48 -14.21
N ILE A 718 17.44 5.31 -15.51
CA ILE A 718 18.37 4.30 -16.01
C ILE A 718 19.83 4.75 -15.83
N GLU A 719 20.42 4.48 -14.65
CA GLU A 719 21.84 4.79 -14.41
C GLU A 719 22.80 3.94 -15.25
N ARG A 720 22.44 2.67 -15.54
CA ARG A 720 23.31 1.70 -16.24
C ARG A 720 22.50 0.76 -17.16
N PRO A 721 22.09 1.22 -18.37
CA PRO A 721 21.26 0.42 -19.28
C PRO A 721 21.86 -0.95 -19.61
N SER A 722 23.16 -0.99 -19.92
CA SER A 722 23.87 -2.21 -20.33
C SER A 722 23.89 -3.30 -19.26
N VAL A 723 23.91 -2.93 -17.96
CA VAL A 723 23.87 -3.90 -16.85
C VAL A 723 22.49 -4.52 -16.71
N MET A 724 21.42 -3.77 -17.02
CA MET A 724 20.07 -4.30 -16.98
C MET A 724 19.78 -5.23 -18.16
N VAL A 725 20.30 -4.91 -19.35
CA VAL A 725 20.21 -5.82 -20.51
C VAL A 725 21.06 -7.08 -20.32
N ALA A 726 22.25 -6.98 -19.72
CA ALA A 726 23.07 -8.15 -19.36
C ALA A 726 22.33 -9.14 -18.45
N LEU A 727 21.48 -8.64 -17.54
CA LEU A 727 20.60 -9.49 -16.73
C LEU A 727 19.51 -10.18 -17.58
N VAL A 728 18.89 -9.46 -18.52
CA VAL A 728 17.90 -10.05 -19.45
C VAL A 728 18.52 -11.17 -20.29
N ILE A 729 19.75 -10.99 -20.79
CA ILE A 729 20.48 -12.02 -21.54
C ILE A 729 20.73 -13.26 -20.67
N ALA A 730 21.17 -13.06 -19.43
CA ALA A 730 21.41 -14.15 -18.50
C ALA A 730 20.11 -14.92 -18.15
N GLU A 731 18.99 -14.23 -17.94
CA GLU A 731 17.69 -14.88 -17.74
C GLU A 731 17.21 -15.61 -18.99
N TYR A 732 17.35 -15.01 -20.18
CA TYR A 732 16.94 -15.62 -21.43
C TYR A 732 17.73 -16.89 -21.74
N ALA A 733 19.05 -16.90 -21.51
CA ALA A 733 19.87 -18.09 -21.67
C ALA A 733 19.39 -19.27 -20.79
N ARG A 734 18.93 -18.97 -19.56
CA ARG A 734 18.35 -19.97 -18.64
C ARG A 734 16.97 -20.43 -19.09
N ALA A 735 16.09 -19.50 -19.46
CA ALA A 735 14.74 -19.80 -19.94
C ALA A 735 14.78 -20.63 -21.24
N ARG A 736 15.65 -20.27 -22.19
CA ARG A 736 15.85 -20.97 -23.47
C ARG A 736 16.19 -22.45 -23.29
N LEU A 737 17.11 -22.79 -22.39
CA LEU A 737 17.45 -24.18 -22.08
C LEU A 737 16.25 -24.96 -21.51
N ALA A 738 15.49 -24.33 -20.60
CA ALA A 738 14.32 -24.94 -19.99
C ALA A 738 13.15 -25.13 -20.99
N LEU A 739 12.91 -24.13 -21.86
CA LEU A 739 11.88 -24.18 -22.91
C LEU A 739 12.20 -25.24 -23.96
N LEU A 740 13.45 -25.34 -24.42
CA LEU A 740 13.88 -26.42 -25.33
C LEU A 740 13.66 -27.80 -24.70
N GLY A 741 13.92 -27.95 -23.40
CA GLY A 741 13.63 -29.18 -22.65
C GLY A 741 12.14 -29.47 -22.45
N GLN A 742 11.27 -28.45 -22.51
CA GLN A 742 9.80 -28.62 -22.49
C GLN A 742 9.27 -28.96 -23.88
N VAL A 743 9.73 -28.27 -24.94
CA VAL A 743 9.43 -28.59 -26.34
C VAL A 743 9.78 -30.05 -26.66
N ALA A 744 10.97 -30.53 -26.24
CA ALA A 744 11.37 -31.92 -26.44
C ALA A 744 10.45 -32.92 -25.71
N ARG A 745 9.98 -32.59 -24.50
CA ARG A 745 9.02 -33.41 -23.75
C ARG A 745 7.64 -33.44 -24.41
N LEU A 746 7.12 -32.29 -24.85
CA LEU A 746 5.83 -32.20 -25.56
C LEU A 746 5.89 -32.94 -26.90
N GLN A 747 6.96 -32.78 -27.69
CA GLN A 747 7.16 -33.54 -28.93
C GLN A 747 7.23 -35.05 -28.70
N ALA A 748 7.84 -35.51 -27.59
CA ALA A 748 7.85 -36.92 -27.23
C ALA A 748 6.46 -37.43 -26.81
N ALA A 749 5.69 -36.63 -26.08
CA ALA A 749 4.32 -36.96 -25.69
C ALA A 749 3.38 -37.05 -26.91
N THR A 750 3.44 -36.08 -27.84
CA THR A 750 2.64 -36.09 -29.08
C THR A 750 3.00 -37.29 -29.98
N ARG A 751 4.26 -37.72 -30.02
CA ARG A 751 4.70 -38.95 -30.72
C ARG A 751 4.34 -40.27 -30.04
N ALA A 752 3.88 -40.23 -28.78
CA ALA A 752 3.42 -41.42 -28.05
C ALA A 752 1.89 -41.53 -28.02
N ALA A 753 1.19 -40.47 -28.44
CA ALA A 753 -0.27 -40.37 -28.45
C ALA A 753 -0.91 -40.52 -29.86
N GLY A 754 -0.08 -40.62 -30.91
CA GLY A 754 -0.47 -40.93 -32.29
C GLY A 754 0.27 -42.14 -32.82
#